data_AF-A0A814MVZ0-F1
#
_entry.id   AF-A0A814MVZ0-F1
#
_cell.length_a   1.000
_cell.length_b   1.000
_cell.length_c   1.000
_cell.angle_alpha   90.00
_cell.angle_beta   90.00
_cell.angle_gamma   90.00
#
_symmetry.space_group_name_H-M   'P 1'
#
loop_
_entity.id
_entity.type
_entity.pdbx_description
1 polymer ?
#
loop_
_entity_poly.entity_id
_entity_poly.type
_entity_poly.pdbx_seq_one_letter_code
_entity_poly.pdbx_strand_id
1 'polypeptide(L)'
;METQQLKVNNPSLATYMELQEIYDTTIKCPCTQISILTSSFAAFLVEYHDICTSQFISQKWIDLLFTNTTFWRFVVDFRATASNQFQVLRELCDLSQTTINNNIENFHTETFISGYLLNERLFLAQTKAMTDRFQTDAVTDFFQRISFYRSFTIGNTFMSGIQTPYTLLIYTNDDVNWYLNAQLNYFKGMKNLKYCTCDVNTTCHLPAGFYDIESIDDDGLVSILTINATYTPDNWFMGCWPLESLVQSSLTGSFLSNQSALYILAMHLNIPVNSTPMALTGFNMTNENNTFDQLLETSFVSRWSPYLNYSAYFAQCQPQVCTYTIAQRSSFLYILTSLLGLYGGLSVVLRLLVPYMVSFIHRCVNRTPSFDNTDNNNTDIAVKKSWFERFQTLLQLLWHSIIHLNLFSSSFRQQPSDIKQQRWMTRLYIVWLTFALVILIFYLLLRSETKLIEVTNPSLTMAKELQQSQSQGLVSSLQCPCAQLTVPYGALVHLQPIYHQVCSSDFVSSRWITAVSRTIRSGDTPNYYRDFHNSAALFQLLKSLCTFSNNTIVSALEIFEQIQLISADLLSVDLFTNQILSAIDQFKLETVNDFQGFLQIMRNLTFVNQLLTGAHSNYDVRVNATSIPPTAAMYPWGYNNDNASFSCACANDPSCKVTTGLYSGTHGNWVDHYTVPGLYTACFPVESLLQSTLECFYDNQVCLSFLFNYYNVSSVNNFTLLNSSSSASHYLPNATVGSLLAELFIEYWNGSPNYSAYFVQCQPTLCSYQTAGKNTVIEAITQIVSLIGGLSVSLRLLTSIVIAIFISIIQRTRRQQNVPDQSVSRRLRLKTFAMQIRTRLEEFNVFENPYHTRNIHRERLATRLYVVILCISLFILIIYTTITYSVTTFTVQNPSLDQFKQMQQRYGSYALNCPCTQLANVYSSFVDLKCSFHQVCTSQFVSKPYLQELYRLYNALDVTNAAMNVFTLQGTVFIHFQSLLVLCNLGQDAVNDARQKFLASSFISTNMIDFQLFDKLINSSLTNFLGTLPNSFSNALQLIRGMTQANGLVSAYTTNWYPIIRNLSDSPTIFLHPQHYGSGNCTCATSSTCTQSSIPFLPGYLVGCTPLESILRSTIECLYEESCVNLLTTYVNTTLHSFTALNATTTRFASNDSIDSIVQEMFIETCSPNISYERFFDACHPLSCLVTLNERNSFILVLTILLGLYGGLTTFLKLAVPSTLSWIYELKERCKRRTAQIHQDAS
;
A
#
# COMPACT_ATOMS: atom_id res chain seq x y z
N MET A 1 23.58 -2.90 36.72
CA MET A 1 22.81 -4.01 36.13
C MET A 1 23.34 -4.19 34.73
N GLU A 2 23.54 -5.43 34.31
CA GLU A 2 24.06 -5.76 32.99
C GLU A 2 22.89 -6.38 32.21
N THR A 3 22.51 -5.79 31.09
CA THR A 3 21.49 -6.33 30.19
C THR A 3 22.15 -7.38 29.31
N GLN A 4 21.71 -8.63 29.43
CA GLN A 4 22.20 -9.72 28.60
C GLN A 4 21.18 -10.03 27.51
N GLN A 5 21.61 -9.95 26.26
CA GLN A 5 20.80 -10.36 25.10
C GLN A 5 21.02 -11.86 24.85
N LEU A 6 19.95 -12.65 24.96
CA LEU A 6 19.93 -14.09 24.72
C LEU A 6 19.45 -14.37 23.29
N LYS A 7 19.97 -15.44 22.67
CA LYS A 7 19.64 -15.86 21.30
C LYS A 7 19.07 -17.28 21.30
N VAL A 8 17.98 -17.47 20.58
CA VAL A 8 17.39 -18.79 20.29
C VAL A 8 17.43 -19.00 18.79
N ASN A 9 18.19 -20.01 18.36
CA ASN A 9 18.35 -20.33 16.95
C ASN A 9 17.24 -21.28 16.50
N ASN A 10 16.65 -21.00 15.35
CA ASN A 10 15.62 -21.78 14.67
C ASN A 10 14.48 -22.26 15.60
N PRO A 11 13.78 -21.33 16.30
CA PRO A 11 12.73 -21.69 17.24
C PRO A 11 11.56 -22.39 16.55
N SER A 12 11.01 -23.41 17.21
CA SER A 12 9.71 -23.97 16.84
C SER A 12 8.59 -22.98 17.24
N LEU A 13 7.41 -23.09 16.61
CA LEU A 13 6.25 -22.27 16.97
C LEU A 13 5.92 -22.37 18.48
N ALA A 14 5.97 -23.58 19.05
CA ALA A 14 5.73 -23.80 20.48
C ALA A 14 6.77 -23.09 21.36
N THR A 15 8.06 -23.17 20.98
CA THR A 15 9.14 -22.49 21.69
C THR A 15 9.01 -20.97 21.63
N TYR A 16 8.60 -20.44 20.48
CA TYR A 16 8.35 -19.00 20.32
C TYR A 16 7.17 -18.55 21.20
N MET A 17 6.05 -19.28 21.19
CA MET A 17 4.87 -18.97 21.99
C MET A 17 5.19 -18.92 23.49
N GLU A 18 5.98 -19.88 24.00
CA GLU A 18 6.42 -19.90 25.39
C GLU A 18 7.31 -18.69 25.75
N LEU A 19 8.29 -18.36 24.88
CA LEU A 19 9.16 -17.20 25.11
C LEU A 19 8.41 -15.88 25.01
N GLN A 20 7.41 -15.80 24.15
CA GLN A 20 6.55 -14.64 23.99
C GLN A 20 5.70 -14.40 25.22
N GLU A 21 5.16 -15.45 25.85
CA GLU A 21 4.38 -15.31 27.09
C GLU A 21 5.21 -14.70 28.23
N ILE A 22 6.51 -15.02 28.28
CA ILE A 22 7.42 -14.58 29.35
C ILE A 22 8.08 -13.23 29.04
N TYR A 23 8.41 -12.97 27.76
CA TYR A 23 9.27 -11.86 27.33
C TYR A 23 8.64 -10.97 26.24
N ASP A 24 7.31 -10.87 26.21
CA ASP A 24 6.50 -10.18 25.17
C ASP A 24 7.07 -8.82 24.72
N THR A 25 7.57 -8.02 25.66
CA THR A 25 8.08 -6.65 25.38
C THR A 25 9.50 -6.60 24.84
N THR A 26 10.27 -7.70 24.89
CA THR A 26 11.69 -7.71 24.54
C THR A 26 12.07 -8.73 23.47
N ILE A 27 11.20 -9.72 23.18
CA ILE A 27 11.46 -10.73 22.18
C ILE A 27 11.33 -10.16 20.76
N LYS A 28 12.39 -10.34 19.96
CA LYS A 28 12.45 -9.92 18.56
C LYS A 28 12.93 -11.08 17.70
N CYS A 29 12.11 -11.45 16.73
CA CYS A 29 12.33 -12.58 15.83
C CYS A 29 12.27 -12.08 14.38
N PRO A 30 13.39 -11.64 13.78
CA PRO A 30 13.41 -11.26 12.38
C PRO A 30 12.92 -12.39 11.48
N CYS A 31 11.99 -12.08 10.58
CA CYS A 31 11.54 -13.00 9.53
C CYS A 31 12.63 -13.13 8.47
N THR A 32 12.82 -14.32 7.90
CA THR A 32 13.65 -14.49 6.68
C THR A 32 12.91 -13.98 5.45
N GLN A 33 11.59 -14.16 5.43
CA GLN A 33 10.71 -13.66 4.39
C GLN A 33 9.83 -12.56 4.97
N ILE A 34 10.15 -11.31 4.61
CA ILE A 34 9.48 -10.09 5.10
C ILE A 34 8.17 -9.85 4.35
N SER A 35 8.11 -10.23 3.08
CA SER A 35 6.93 -10.14 2.23
C SER A 35 6.32 -11.53 2.08
N ILE A 36 5.17 -11.74 2.71
CA ILE A 36 4.45 -13.02 2.75
C ILE A 36 3.17 -12.86 1.96
N LEU A 37 2.94 -13.69 0.96
CA LEU A 37 1.68 -13.69 0.20
C LEU A 37 0.52 -14.02 1.15
N THR A 38 -0.53 -13.23 1.11
CA THR A 38 -1.75 -13.42 1.90
C THR A 38 -2.36 -14.81 1.72
N SER A 39 -2.37 -15.35 0.50
CA SER A 39 -2.84 -16.70 0.17
C SER A 39 -2.20 -17.83 1.00
N SER A 40 -1.00 -17.59 1.55
CA SER A 40 -0.32 -18.58 2.39
C SER A 40 -0.94 -18.74 3.78
N PHE A 41 -1.68 -17.75 4.28
CA PHE A 41 -2.24 -17.76 5.64
C PHE A 41 -3.69 -17.26 5.73
N ALA A 42 -4.25 -16.69 4.67
CA ALA A 42 -5.61 -16.14 4.61
C ALA A 42 -6.38 -16.69 3.41
N ALA A 43 -7.61 -17.13 3.65
CA ALA A 43 -8.55 -17.61 2.63
C ALA A 43 -9.97 -17.10 2.90
N PHE A 44 -10.82 -17.05 1.87
CA PHE A 44 -12.24 -16.70 2.00
C PHE A 44 -13.13 -17.83 1.50
N LEU A 45 -14.19 -18.12 2.25
CA LEU A 45 -15.35 -18.83 1.75
C LEU A 45 -16.52 -17.85 1.68
N VAL A 46 -17.06 -17.66 0.47
CA VAL A 46 -18.18 -16.74 0.20
C VAL A 46 -19.43 -17.56 -0.06
N GLU A 47 -20.50 -17.24 0.68
CA GLU A 47 -21.82 -17.83 0.47
C GLU A 47 -22.73 -16.78 -0.16
N TYR A 48 -23.17 -17.06 -1.38
CA TYR A 48 -24.10 -16.21 -2.12
C TYR A 48 -25.54 -16.50 -1.71
N HIS A 49 -26.41 -15.51 -1.95
CA HIS A 49 -27.85 -15.64 -1.74
C HIS A 49 -28.45 -16.75 -2.61
N ASP A 50 -29.38 -17.53 -2.06
CA ASP A 50 -29.99 -18.71 -2.71
C ASP A 50 -30.58 -18.42 -4.10
N ILE A 51 -30.99 -17.18 -4.35
CA ILE A 51 -31.50 -16.77 -5.67
C ILE A 51 -30.45 -16.95 -6.78
N CYS A 52 -29.16 -16.70 -6.46
CA CYS A 52 -28.04 -16.81 -7.38
C CYS A 52 -27.56 -18.26 -7.60
N THR A 53 -28.11 -19.23 -6.88
CA THR A 53 -27.85 -20.67 -7.09
C THR A 53 -29.11 -21.41 -7.57
N SER A 54 -30.16 -20.67 -7.91
CA SER A 54 -31.48 -21.20 -8.19
C SER A 54 -31.74 -21.50 -9.67
N GLN A 55 -32.84 -22.21 -9.93
CA GLN A 55 -33.33 -22.42 -11.30
C GLN A 55 -33.84 -21.13 -11.98
N PHE A 56 -34.17 -20.08 -11.23
CA PHE A 56 -34.73 -18.83 -11.78
C PHE A 56 -33.71 -17.96 -12.51
N ILE A 57 -32.41 -18.23 -12.34
CA ILE A 57 -31.35 -17.61 -13.14
C ILE A 57 -30.90 -18.51 -14.30
N SER A 58 -31.49 -19.69 -14.49
CA SER A 58 -31.08 -20.59 -15.56
C SER A 58 -31.57 -20.11 -16.94
N GLN A 59 -30.78 -20.37 -18.00
CA GLN A 59 -31.21 -20.09 -19.37
C GLN A 59 -32.54 -20.78 -19.70
N LYS A 60 -32.74 -22.01 -19.21
CA LYS A 60 -33.99 -22.76 -19.40
C LYS A 60 -35.22 -22.04 -18.86
N TRP A 61 -35.10 -21.37 -17.71
CA TRP A 61 -36.18 -20.57 -17.13
C TRP A 61 -36.47 -19.33 -17.98
N ILE A 62 -35.42 -18.61 -18.39
CA ILE A 62 -35.53 -17.42 -19.24
C ILE A 62 -36.19 -17.77 -20.58
N ASP A 63 -35.81 -18.89 -21.21
CA ASP A 63 -36.38 -19.33 -22.48
C ASP A 63 -37.87 -19.70 -22.35
N LEU A 64 -38.31 -20.22 -21.19
CA LEU A 64 -39.73 -20.51 -20.94
C LEU A 64 -40.59 -19.25 -20.80
N LEU A 65 -40.00 -18.16 -20.32
CA LEU A 65 -40.70 -16.88 -20.16
C LEU A 65 -40.88 -16.14 -21.49
N PHE A 66 -40.08 -16.48 -22.50
CA PHE A 66 -40.12 -15.84 -23.80
C PHE A 66 -40.91 -16.65 -24.84
N THR A 67 -41.83 -15.98 -25.52
CA THR A 67 -42.56 -16.50 -26.70
C THR A 67 -42.54 -15.49 -27.84
N ASN A 68 -42.82 -15.92 -29.09
CA ASN A 68 -42.96 -14.98 -30.23
C ASN A 68 -44.13 -13.98 -30.10
N THR A 69 -44.99 -14.11 -29.09
CA THR A 69 -46.06 -13.12 -28.83
C THR A 69 -45.64 -12.04 -27.83
N THR A 70 -44.50 -12.21 -27.16
CA THR A 70 -44.04 -11.41 -26.01
C THR A 70 -43.94 -9.92 -26.29
N PHE A 71 -43.34 -9.55 -27.41
CA PHE A 71 -43.02 -8.16 -27.75
C PHE A 71 -44.21 -7.37 -28.34
N TRP A 72 -45.34 -8.03 -28.62
CA TRP A 72 -46.59 -7.35 -29.00
C TRP A 72 -47.53 -7.12 -27.81
N ARG A 73 -47.15 -7.57 -26.62
CA ARG A 73 -48.00 -7.43 -25.43
C ARG A 73 -47.91 -6.02 -24.88
N PHE A 74 -48.96 -5.65 -24.16
CA PHE A 74 -48.97 -4.41 -23.40
C PHE A 74 -47.74 -4.30 -22.51
N VAL A 75 -47.11 -3.12 -22.46
CA VAL A 75 -45.80 -2.97 -21.82
C VAL A 75 -45.80 -3.45 -20.37
N VAL A 76 -46.85 -3.17 -19.57
CA VAL A 76 -47.00 -3.63 -18.15
C VAL A 76 -47.36 -5.10 -17.98
N ASP A 77 -47.53 -5.85 -19.08
CA ASP A 77 -47.79 -7.28 -19.02
C ASP A 77 -46.54 -8.02 -18.51
N PHE A 78 -46.71 -8.85 -17.50
CA PHE A 78 -45.64 -9.65 -16.93
C PHE A 78 -44.95 -10.49 -18.01
N ARG A 79 -45.71 -11.05 -18.97
CA ARG A 79 -45.16 -11.85 -20.08
C ARG A 79 -44.27 -11.02 -20.98
N ALA A 80 -44.53 -9.72 -21.15
CA ALA A 80 -43.74 -8.83 -21.99
C ALA A 80 -42.32 -8.62 -21.47
N THR A 81 -42.14 -8.58 -20.14
CA THR A 81 -40.91 -8.09 -19.53
C THR A 81 -40.18 -9.12 -18.66
N ALA A 82 -40.84 -10.19 -18.24
CA ALA A 82 -40.27 -11.18 -17.32
C ALA A 82 -38.97 -11.80 -17.84
N SER A 83 -38.89 -12.17 -19.12
CA SER A 83 -37.66 -12.74 -19.70
C SER A 83 -36.45 -11.83 -19.52
N ASN A 84 -36.62 -10.51 -19.67
CA ASN A 84 -35.55 -9.54 -19.50
C ASN A 84 -35.21 -9.29 -18.03
N GLN A 85 -36.20 -9.25 -17.13
CA GLN A 85 -35.96 -9.07 -15.70
C GLN A 85 -35.17 -10.25 -15.10
N PHE A 86 -35.51 -11.48 -15.48
CA PHE A 86 -34.76 -12.67 -15.04
C PHE A 86 -33.38 -12.79 -15.73
N GLN A 87 -33.22 -12.28 -16.95
CA GLN A 87 -31.88 -12.08 -17.53
C GLN A 87 -31.06 -11.12 -16.67
N VAL A 88 -31.61 -9.95 -16.29
CA VAL A 88 -30.87 -9.01 -15.43
C VAL A 88 -30.47 -9.66 -14.11
N LEU A 89 -31.36 -10.42 -13.48
CA LEU A 89 -31.07 -11.13 -12.24
C LEU A 89 -29.91 -12.13 -12.41
N ARG A 90 -29.92 -12.91 -13.50
CA ARG A 90 -28.80 -13.82 -13.83
C ARG A 90 -27.50 -13.05 -14.00
N GLU A 91 -27.49 -12.00 -14.83
CA GLU A 91 -26.28 -11.23 -15.10
C GLU A 91 -25.73 -10.57 -13.82
N LEU A 92 -26.58 -10.07 -12.93
CA LEU A 92 -26.16 -9.53 -11.63
C LEU A 92 -25.52 -10.59 -10.73
N CYS A 93 -26.09 -11.80 -10.70
CA CYS A 93 -25.54 -12.92 -9.93
C CYS A 93 -24.19 -13.41 -10.50
N ASP A 94 -24.08 -13.56 -11.82
CA ASP A 94 -22.87 -14.02 -12.49
C ASP A 94 -21.75 -12.99 -12.37
N LEU A 95 -22.07 -11.70 -12.55
CA LEU A 95 -21.11 -10.61 -12.38
C LEU A 95 -20.66 -10.49 -10.93
N SER A 96 -21.57 -10.57 -9.96
CA SER A 96 -21.18 -10.52 -8.54
C SER A 96 -20.18 -11.63 -8.22
N GLN A 97 -20.49 -12.87 -8.63
CA GLN A 97 -19.61 -14.02 -8.40
C GLN A 97 -18.23 -13.81 -9.04
N THR A 98 -18.21 -13.36 -10.30
CA THR A 98 -16.97 -13.15 -11.05
C THR A 98 -16.14 -12.01 -10.44
N THR A 99 -16.76 -10.86 -10.14
CA THR A 99 -16.09 -9.71 -9.53
C THR A 99 -15.50 -10.07 -8.17
N ILE A 100 -16.26 -10.76 -7.32
CA ILE A 100 -15.78 -11.18 -6.00
C ILE A 100 -14.65 -12.21 -6.10
N ASN A 101 -14.78 -13.21 -6.97
CA ASN A 101 -13.71 -14.20 -7.15
C ASN A 101 -12.43 -13.55 -7.68
N ASN A 102 -12.52 -12.64 -8.65
CA ASN A 102 -11.37 -11.90 -9.17
C ASN A 102 -10.74 -11.00 -8.08
N ASN A 103 -11.57 -10.38 -7.23
CA ASN A 103 -11.07 -9.62 -6.08
C ASN A 103 -10.40 -10.54 -5.04
N ILE A 104 -10.92 -11.74 -4.78
CA ILE A 104 -10.27 -12.74 -3.90
C ILE A 104 -8.92 -13.17 -4.47
N GLU A 105 -8.83 -13.41 -5.78
CA GLU A 105 -7.56 -13.72 -6.45
C GLU A 105 -6.57 -12.56 -6.30
N ASN A 106 -6.99 -11.31 -6.55
CA ASN A 106 -6.17 -10.13 -6.32
C ASN A 106 -5.70 -10.07 -4.85
N PHE A 107 -6.61 -10.26 -3.89
CA PHE A 107 -6.30 -10.29 -2.46
C PHE A 107 -5.25 -11.36 -2.15
N HIS A 108 -5.38 -12.56 -2.71
CA HIS A 108 -4.43 -13.68 -2.56
C HIS A 108 -3.02 -13.39 -3.09
N THR A 109 -2.89 -12.42 -3.99
CA THR A 109 -1.62 -11.92 -4.51
C THR A 109 -1.03 -10.75 -3.72
N GLU A 110 -1.80 -10.13 -2.82
CA GLU A 110 -1.30 -9.08 -1.94
C GLU A 110 -0.23 -9.62 -0.99
N THR A 111 0.66 -8.72 -0.57
CA THR A 111 1.76 -9.08 0.32
C THR A 111 1.55 -8.48 1.70
N PHE A 112 1.57 -9.35 2.70
CA PHE A 112 1.61 -8.98 4.10
C PHE A 112 3.06 -8.77 4.52
N ILE A 113 3.37 -7.52 4.91
CA ILE A 113 4.74 -7.09 5.18
C ILE A 113 5.01 -7.13 6.68
N SER A 114 6.03 -7.89 7.08
CA SER A 114 6.41 -8.03 8.47
C SER A 114 7.91 -8.29 8.63
N GLY A 115 8.65 -7.29 9.11
CA GLY A 115 10.10 -7.42 9.34
C GLY A 115 10.47 -8.32 10.53
N TYR A 116 9.53 -8.52 11.45
CA TYR A 116 9.68 -9.36 12.63
C TYR A 116 8.40 -10.15 12.84
N LEU A 117 8.53 -11.41 13.23
CA LEU A 117 7.39 -12.27 13.54
C LEU A 117 6.45 -11.58 14.52
N LEU A 118 5.23 -11.28 14.04
CA LEU A 118 4.19 -10.68 14.85
C LEU A 118 3.67 -11.69 15.88
N ASN A 119 3.34 -11.20 17.07
CA ASN A 119 2.62 -12.01 18.05
C ASN A 119 1.22 -12.37 17.52
N GLU A 120 0.66 -13.48 17.99
CA GLU A 120 -0.61 -14.00 17.46
C GLU A 120 -1.76 -12.99 17.58
N ARG A 121 -1.83 -12.24 18.68
CA ARG A 121 -2.87 -11.22 18.89
C ARG A 121 -2.77 -10.07 17.87
N LEU A 122 -1.56 -9.57 17.63
CA LEU A 122 -1.29 -8.49 16.70
C LEU A 122 -1.47 -8.95 15.26
N PHE A 123 -1.02 -10.16 14.93
CA PHE A 123 -1.30 -10.79 13.64
C PHE A 123 -2.81 -10.87 13.39
N LEU A 124 -3.59 -11.42 14.33
CA LEU A 124 -5.05 -11.55 14.19
C LEU A 124 -5.74 -10.18 14.07
N ALA A 125 -5.31 -9.18 14.85
CA ALA A 125 -5.87 -7.84 14.75
C ALA A 125 -5.59 -7.18 13.38
N GLN A 126 -4.35 -7.26 12.89
CA GLN A 126 -3.96 -6.66 11.61
C GLN A 126 -4.59 -7.39 10.42
N THR A 127 -4.58 -8.73 10.44
CA THR A 127 -5.19 -9.53 9.37
C THR A 127 -6.71 -9.41 9.37
N LYS A 128 -7.36 -9.28 10.53
CA LYS A 128 -8.79 -8.97 10.58
C LYS A 128 -9.11 -7.62 9.95
N ALA A 129 -8.37 -6.56 10.28
CA ALA A 129 -8.55 -5.26 9.65
C ALA A 129 -8.34 -5.33 8.13
N MET A 130 -7.34 -6.10 7.69
CA MET A 130 -7.09 -6.35 6.28
C MET A 130 -8.25 -7.08 5.59
N THR A 131 -8.82 -8.12 6.21
CA THR A 131 -9.96 -8.85 5.65
C THR A 131 -11.26 -8.05 5.65
N ASP A 132 -11.50 -7.24 6.70
CA ASP A 132 -12.70 -6.40 6.81
C ASP A 132 -12.64 -5.28 5.74
N ARG A 133 -11.46 -4.71 5.49
CA ARG A 133 -11.21 -3.79 4.38
C ARG A 133 -11.47 -4.46 3.03
N PHE A 134 -10.87 -5.62 2.78
CA PHE A 134 -11.06 -6.35 1.53
C PHE A 134 -12.54 -6.59 1.19
N GLN A 135 -13.33 -7.01 2.18
CA GLN A 135 -14.78 -7.24 2.01
C GLN A 135 -15.51 -5.95 1.60
N THR A 136 -15.17 -4.83 2.23
CA THR A 136 -15.75 -3.52 1.95
C THR A 136 -15.39 -3.05 0.55
N ASP A 137 -14.11 -3.16 0.17
CA ASP A 137 -13.59 -2.79 -1.15
C ASP A 137 -14.27 -3.61 -2.25
N ALA A 138 -14.39 -4.93 -2.07
CA ALA A 138 -14.98 -5.83 -3.07
C ALA A 138 -16.47 -5.58 -3.32
N VAL A 139 -17.26 -5.30 -2.27
CA VAL A 139 -18.70 -4.99 -2.41
C VAL A 139 -18.90 -3.60 -3.02
N THR A 140 -18.08 -2.63 -2.60
CA THR A 140 -18.16 -1.25 -3.07
C THR A 140 -17.84 -1.15 -4.57
N ASP A 141 -16.77 -1.81 -5.05
CA ASP A 141 -16.41 -1.81 -6.48
C ASP A 141 -17.54 -2.37 -7.35
N PHE A 142 -18.18 -3.47 -6.94
CA PHE A 142 -19.32 -4.05 -7.66
C PHE A 142 -20.51 -3.08 -7.71
N PHE A 143 -20.92 -2.54 -6.55
CA PHE A 143 -22.10 -1.68 -6.47
C PHE A 143 -21.92 -0.37 -7.24
N GLN A 144 -20.74 0.25 -7.16
CA GLN A 144 -20.45 1.50 -7.87
C GLN A 144 -20.54 1.34 -9.38
N ARG A 145 -19.99 0.26 -9.95
CA ARG A 145 -20.05 0.00 -11.39
C ARG A 145 -21.49 -0.17 -11.89
N ILE A 146 -22.33 -0.88 -11.13
CA ILE A 146 -23.76 -1.01 -11.45
C ILE A 146 -24.49 0.33 -11.33
N SER A 147 -24.24 1.08 -10.27
CA SER A 147 -24.85 2.40 -10.07
C SER A 147 -24.49 3.38 -11.19
N PHE A 148 -23.24 3.36 -11.66
CA PHE A 148 -22.82 4.13 -12.82
C PHE A 148 -23.56 3.67 -14.08
N TYR A 149 -23.61 2.37 -14.36
CA TYR A 149 -24.30 1.83 -15.53
C TYR A 149 -25.78 2.27 -15.57
N ARG A 150 -26.47 2.18 -14.42
CA ARG A 150 -27.86 2.66 -14.25
C ARG A 150 -27.96 4.12 -14.64
N SER A 151 -27.14 4.96 -14.00
CA SER A 151 -27.11 6.41 -14.20
C SER A 151 -26.80 6.80 -15.65
N PHE A 152 -25.86 6.10 -16.29
CA PHE A 152 -25.47 6.30 -17.68
C PHE A 152 -26.60 5.91 -18.63
N THR A 153 -27.25 4.77 -18.40
CA THR A 153 -28.39 4.27 -19.21
C THR A 153 -29.56 5.24 -19.17
N ILE A 154 -29.89 5.70 -17.96
CA ILE A 154 -30.94 6.69 -17.69
C ILE A 154 -30.63 8.01 -18.38
N GLY A 155 -29.45 8.58 -18.16
CA GLY A 155 -29.08 9.90 -18.67
C GLY A 155 -28.95 9.95 -20.19
N ASN A 156 -28.65 8.81 -20.83
CA ASN A 156 -28.68 8.66 -22.28
C ASN A 156 -30.05 8.28 -22.85
N THR A 157 -31.05 8.09 -21.99
CA THR A 157 -32.43 7.75 -22.37
C THR A 157 -32.50 6.55 -23.31
N PHE A 158 -31.73 5.49 -23.05
CA PHE A 158 -31.66 4.35 -23.98
C PHE A 158 -33.00 3.64 -24.13
N MET A 159 -33.29 3.19 -25.35
CA MET A 159 -34.51 2.44 -25.67
C MET A 159 -34.29 0.94 -25.52
N SER A 160 -35.31 0.26 -25.01
CA SER A 160 -35.37 -1.20 -24.88
C SER A 160 -36.26 -1.81 -25.97
N GLY A 161 -35.97 -3.05 -26.39
CA GLY A 161 -36.74 -3.80 -27.38
C GLY A 161 -38.16 -4.13 -26.94
N ILE A 162 -38.42 -4.15 -25.63
CA ILE A 162 -39.77 -4.27 -25.05
C ILE A 162 -40.50 -2.92 -24.95
N GLN A 163 -39.84 -1.82 -25.36
CA GLN A 163 -40.41 -0.47 -25.48
C GLN A 163 -41.05 0.07 -24.19
N THR A 164 -40.51 -0.28 -23.01
CA THR A 164 -41.05 0.19 -21.72
C THR A 164 -40.88 1.68 -21.45
N PRO A 165 -39.75 2.35 -21.75
CA PRO A 165 -39.62 3.80 -21.50
C PRO A 165 -40.15 4.66 -22.67
N TYR A 166 -40.05 4.15 -23.90
CA TYR A 166 -40.38 4.85 -25.13
C TYR A 166 -41.03 3.90 -26.13
N THR A 167 -42.11 4.35 -26.77
CA THR A 167 -42.81 3.64 -27.85
C THR A 167 -42.60 4.39 -29.16
N LEU A 168 -42.35 3.66 -30.26
CA LEU A 168 -42.19 4.26 -31.59
C LEU A 168 -43.55 4.37 -32.29
N LEU A 169 -43.87 5.57 -32.74
CA LEU A 169 -45.11 5.90 -33.45
C LEU A 169 -44.81 6.57 -34.78
N ILE A 170 -45.73 6.39 -35.71
CA ILE A 170 -45.75 7.10 -36.98
C ILE A 170 -46.98 8.02 -37.02
N TYR A 171 -46.76 9.29 -37.33
CA TYR A 171 -47.81 10.26 -37.61
C TYR A 171 -47.89 10.53 -39.11
N THR A 172 -49.10 10.73 -39.62
CA THR A 172 -49.35 11.13 -41.01
C THR A 172 -50.07 12.47 -41.03
N ASN A 173 -49.50 13.48 -41.70
CA ASN A 173 -50.23 14.75 -41.93
C ASN A 173 -51.04 14.73 -43.24
N ASP A 174 -50.66 13.85 -44.19
CA ASP A 174 -51.32 13.54 -45.47
C ASP A 174 -50.94 12.09 -45.86
N ASP A 175 -51.72 11.39 -46.70
CA ASP A 175 -51.52 9.97 -47.15
C ASP A 175 -50.11 9.63 -47.71
N VAL A 176 -49.22 10.61 -47.88
CA VAL A 176 -47.91 10.49 -48.53
C VAL A 176 -46.72 10.70 -47.58
N ASN A 177 -46.87 11.47 -46.49
CA ASN A 177 -45.74 11.85 -45.62
C ASN A 177 -45.89 11.28 -44.20
N TRP A 178 -44.98 10.36 -43.87
CA TRP A 178 -44.95 9.59 -42.63
C TRP A 178 -43.83 10.12 -41.74
N TYR A 179 -44.14 10.50 -40.49
CA TYR A 179 -43.17 11.06 -39.54
C TYR A 179 -42.99 10.14 -38.34
N LEU A 180 -41.74 9.87 -37.97
CA LEU A 180 -41.41 9.07 -36.79
C LEU A 180 -41.38 9.92 -35.52
N ASN A 181 -41.91 9.38 -34.42
CA ASN A 181 -41.74 9.91 -33.08
C ASN A 181 -41.49 8.78 -32.08
N ALA A 182 -40.57 8.92 -31.12
CA ALA A 182 -40.60 8.10 -29.91
C ALA A 182 -41.37 8.89 -28.88
N GLN A 183 -42.52 8.34 -28.54
CA GLN A 183 -43.35 8.87 -27.49
C GLN A 183 -42.92 8.26 -26.15
N LEU A 184 -42.80 9.13 -25.15
CA LEU A 184 -42.59 8.74 -23.76
C LEU A 184 -43.80 7.99 -23.22
N ASN A 185 -43.56 6.82 -22.62
CA ASN A 185 -44.62 6.10 -21.93
C ASN A 185 -44.91 6.71 -20.56
N TYR A 186 -46.20 6.82 -20.24
CA TYR A 186 -46.69 7.44 -19.00
C TYR A 186 -47.16 6.40 -17.98
N PHE A 187 -46.51 6.34 -16.82
CA PHE A 187 -46.93 5.47 -15.72
C PHE A 187 -47.94 6.20 -14.82
N LYS A 188 -49.21 5.74 -14.78
CA LYS A 188 -50.30 6.35 -13.99
C LYS A 188 -50.63 5.54 -12.74
N GLY A 189 -50.43 6.14 -11.55
CA GLY A 189 -50.74 5.50 -10.26
C GLY A 189 -52.23 5.48 -9.89
N MET A 190 -52.63 4.53 -9.03
CA MET A 190 -53.98 4.49 -8.46
C MET A 190 -54.17 5.55 -7.36
N LYS A 191 -55.28 6.32 -7.47
CA LYS A 191 -55.86 7.28 -6.50
C LYS A 191 -55.41 8.75 -6.49
N ASN A 192 -54.28 9.16 -7.07
CA ASN A 192 -53.92 10.58 -7.23
C ASN A 192 -53.27 10.81 -8.59
N LEU A 193 -53.96 11.52 -9.51
CA LEU A 193 -53.65 11.80 -10.92
C LEU A 193 -52.26 12.45 -11.21
N LYS A 194 -51.14 11.92 -10.68
CA LYS A 194 -49.77 12.35 -11.01
C LYS A 194 -49.18 11.39 -12.03
N TYR A 195 -48.90 11.90 -13.23
CA TYR A 195 -48.15 11.21 -14.27
C TYR A 195 -46.69 11.02 -13.83
N CYS A 196 -46.14 9.82 -14.04
CA CYS A 196 -44.73 9.53 -13.87
C CYS A 196 -44.14 9.13 -15.24
N THR A 197 -43.01 9.72 -15.64
CA THR A 197 -42.31 9.41 -16.90
C THR A 197 -40.83 9.18 -16.65
N CYS A 198 -40.23 8.30 -17.47
CA CYS A 198 -38.86 7.83 -17.30
C CYS A 198 -37.77 8.87 -17.56
N ASP A 199 -38.10 9.97 -18.27
CA ASP A 199 -37.22 11.12 -18.47
C ASP A 199 -37.10 12.05 -17.25
N VAL A 200 -38.12 12.04 -16.36
CA VAL A 200 -38.16 12.91 -15.18
C VAL A 200 -37.89 12.14 -13.88
N ASN A 201 -38.47 10.95 -13.75
CA ASN A 201 -38.32 10.10 -12.56
C ASN A 201 -38.05 8.65 -12.97
N THR A 202 -36.95 8.09 -12.52
CA THR A 202 -36.52 6.73 -12.85
C THR A 202 -37.15 5.69 -11.95
N THR A 203 -37.71 6.12 -10.81
CA THR A 203 -38.51 5.29 -9.90
C THR A 203 -39.95 5.11 -10.38
N CYS A 204 -40.28 5.51 -11.62
CA CYS A 204 -41.59 5.24 -12.17
C CYS A 204 -41.80 3.74 -12.29
N HIS A 205 -42.85 3.26 -11.63
CA HIS A 205 -43.17 1.84 -11.62
C HIS A 205 -44.65 1.59 -11.44
N LEU A 206 -45.10 0.45 -11.96
CA LEU A 206 -46.45 -0.07 -11.79
C LEU A 206 -46.38 -1.55 -11.41
N PRO A 207 -47.37 -2.08 -10.65
CA PRO A 207 -47.45 -3.52 -10.43
C PRO A 207 -47.50 -4.26 -11.76
N ALA A 208 -46.69 -5.30 -11.91
CA ALA A 208 -46.78 -6.18 -13.08
C ALA A 208 -48.13 -6.92 -13.05
N GLY A 209 -48.68 -7.22 -14.23
CA GLY A 209 -49.95 -7.94 -14.32
C GLY A 209 -50.09 -8.75 -15.58
N PHE A 210 -51.07 -9.64 -15.63
CA PHE A 210 -51.47 -10.35 -16.85
C PHE A 210 -52.67 -9.63 -17.46
N TYR A 211 -52.55 -9.20 -18.72
CA TYR A 211 -53.57 -8.45 -19.41
C TYR A 211 -54.01 -9.19 -20.68
N ASP A 212 -55.31 -9.19 -20.96
CA ASP A 212 -55.87 -9.84 -22.16
C ASP A 212 -55.89 -8.91 -23.40
N ILE A 213 -55.23 -7.75 -23.32
CA ILE A 213 -55.20 -6.73 -24.35
C ILE A 213 -53.84 -6.73 -25.06
N GLU A 214 -53.87 -6.71 -26.39
CA GLU A 214 -52.69 -6.63 -27.26
C GLU A 214 -52.37 -5.20 -27.74
N SER A 215 -53.21 -4.19 -27.44
CA SER A 215 -53.07 -2.83 -27.97
C SER A 215 -52.86 -1.76 -26.90
N ILE A 216 -51.99 -0.80 -27.22
CA ILE A 216 -51.82 0.49 -26.53
C ILE A 216 -52.91 1.43 -27.07
N ASP A 217 -53.55 2.26 -26.23
CA ASP A 217 -54.43 3.35 -26.70
C ASP A 217 -53.63 4.32 -27.59
N ASP A 218 -54.28 4.96 -28.59
CA ASP A 218 -53.68 5.82 -29.63
C ASP A 218 -52.75 6.94 -29.10
N ASP A 219 -52.85 7.29 -27.82
CA ASP A 219 -52.08 8.35 -27.16
C ASP A 219 -50.81 7.88 -26.42
N GLY A 220 -50.38 6.61 -26.52
CA GLY A 220 -49.19 6.12 -25.80
C GLY A 220 -49.28 6.20 -24.26
N LEU A 221 -50.51 6.37 -23.73
CA LEU A 221 -50.80 6.51 -22.31
C LEU A 221 -50.99 5.13 -21.65
N VAL A 222 -50.06 4.71 -20.78
CA VAL A 222 -50.22 3.51 -19.93
C VAL A 222 -51.15 3.86 -18.76
N SER A 223 -52.47 3.87 -18.99
CA SER A 223 -53.48 4.10 -17.94
C SER A 223 -54.03 2.79 -17.40
N ILE A 224 -53.46 2.26 -16.31
CA ILE A 224 -54.00 1.08 -15.58
C ILE A 224 -55.42 1.33 -15.02
N LEU A 225 -55.89 2.59 -14.95
CA LEU A 225 -57.21 2.91 -14.41
C LEU A 225 -58.39 2.46 -15.30
N THR A 226 -58.15 2.08 -16.56
CA THR A 226 -59.20 1.65 -17.51
C THR A 226 -59.22 0.15 -17.76
N ILE A 227 -58.16 -0.59 -17.36
CA ILE A 227 -57.98 -2.00 -17.67
C ILE A 227 -57.56 -2.76 -16.40
N ASN A 228 -58.35 -3.75 -16.00
CA ASN A 228 -58.02 -4.62 -14.86
C ASN A 228 -57.15 -5.80 -15.30
N ALA A 229 -56.05 -6.06 -14.57
CA ALA A 229 -55.26 -7.27 -14.74
C ALA A 229 -56.05 -8.50 -14.28
N THR A 230 -55.89 -9.63 -14.98
CA THR A 230 -56.47 -10.93 -14.60
C THR A 230 -55.78 -11.51 -13.37
N TYR A 231 -54.47 -11.27 -13.25
CA TYR A 231 -53.64 -11.62 -12.11
C TYR A 231 -52.49 -10.63 -11.98
N THR A 232 -52.14 -10.24 -10.76
CA THR A 232 -50.98 -9.38 -10.46
C THR A 232 -50.03 -10.15 -9.55
N PRO A 233 -48.81 -10.47 -9.98
CA PRO A 233 -47.83 -11.09 -9.10
C PRO A 233 -47.49 -10.15 -7.93
N ASP A 234 -47.62 -10.65 -6.71
CA ASP A 234 -47.35 -9.87 -5.50
C ASP A 234 -45.88 -9.39 -5.47
N ASN A 235 -45.69 -8.12 -5.09
CA ASN A 235 -44.40 -7.44 -4.93
C ASN A 235 -43.44 -7.55 -6.13
N TRP A 236 -44.01 -7.68 -7.34
CA TRP A 236 -43.30 -7.64 -8.60
C TRP A 236 -43.74 -6.42 -9.41
N PHE A 237 -42.78 -5.59 -9.80
CA PHE A 237 -43.05 -4.31 -10.46
C PHE A 237 -42.43 -4.26 -11.86
N MET A 238 -42.99 -3.38 -12.67
CA MET A 238 -42.40 -2.97 -13.92
C MET A 238 -42.13 -1.47 -13.89
N GLY A 239 -40.90 -1.10 -14.21
CA GLY A 239 -40.43 0.27 -14.34
C GLY A 239 -39.88 0.57 -15.73
N CYS A 240 -39.03 1.60 -15.79
CA CYS A 240 -38.52 2.16 -17.04
C CYS A 240 -37.66 1.19 -17.86
N TRP A 241 -36.80 0.43 -17.20
CA TRP A 241 -35.95 -0.61 -17.80
C TRP A 241 -36.06 -1.91 -17.01
N PRO A 242 -35.69 -3.07 -17.58
CA PRO A 242 -35.69 -4.34 -16.87
C PRO A 242 -34.91 -4.31 -15.54
N LEU A 243 -33.74 -3.64 -15.50
CA LEU A 243 -32.97 -3.47 -14.27
C LEU A 243 -33.71 -2.65 -13.22
N GLU A 244 -34.30 -1.51 -13.59
CA GLU A 244 -35.08 -0.70 -12.66
C GLU A 244 -36.34 -1.43 -12.18
N SER A 245 -36.96 -2.24 -13.04
CA SER A 245 -38.10 -3.09 -12.69
C SER A 245 -37.73 -4.12 -11.62
N LEU A 246 -36.58 -4.78 -11.79
CA LEU A 246 -36.10 -5.78 -10.84
C LEU A 246 -35.75 -5.14 -9.49
N VAL A 247 -35.01 -4.03 -9.51
CA VAL A 247 -34.55 -3.34 -8.29
C VAL A 247 -35.72 -2.85 -7.41
N GLN A 248 -36.83 -2.45 -8.03
CA GLN A 248 -38.06 -2.05 -7.33
C GLN A 248 -38.88 -3.25 -6.82
N SER A 249 -38.63 -4.45 -7.35
CA SER A 249 -39.26 -5.69 -6.92
C SER A 249 -38.60 -6.26 -5.66
N SER A 250 -39.28 -7.18 -4.98
CA SER A 250 -38.75 -7.81 -3.77
C SER A 250 -38.97 -9.31 -3.76
N LEU A 251 -38.14 -10.04 -3.01
CA LEU A 251 -38.37 -11.47 -2.74
C LEU A 251 -39.46 -11.68 -1.68
N THR A 252 -39.57 -10.76 -0.71
CA THR A 252 -40.55 -10.76 0.38
C THR A 252 -41.98 -10.84 -0.15
N GLY A 253 -42.73 -11.89 0.21
CA GLY A 253 -44.12 -12.04 -0.20
C GLY A 253 -44.33 -12.16 -1.72
N SER A 254 -43.25 -12.34 -2.50
CA SER A 254 -43.33 -12.54 -3.95
C SER A 254 -43.78 -13.95 -4.30
N PHE A 255 -44.20 -14.15 -5.54
CA PHE A 255 -44.55 -15.48 -6.03
C PHE A 255 -43.39 -16.48 -5.91
N LEU A 256 -42.12 -16.04 -5.95
CA LEU A 256 -40.94 -16.91 -5.86
C LEU A 256 -40.81 -17.64 -4.51
N SER A 257 -41.38 -17.06 -3.44
CA SER A 257 -41.39 -17.65 -2.08
C SER A 257 -42.63 -18.50 -1.79
N ASN A 258 -43.64 -18.46 -2.66
CA ASN A 258 -44.92 -19.13 -2.45
C ASN A 258 -45.23 -20.14 -3.58
N GLN A 259 -45.19 -21.42 -3.24
CA GLN A 259 -45.44 -22.50 -4.19
C GLN A 259 -46.82 -22.43 -4.86
N SER A 260 -47.86 -21.93 -4.17
CA SER A 260 -49.19 -21.77 -4.76
C SER A 260 -49.23 -20.63 -5.78
N ALA A 261 -48.53 -19.52 -5.51
CA ALA A 261 -48.41 -18.39 -6.43
C ALA A 261 -47.59 -18.76 -7.68
N LEU A 262 -46.54 -19.58 -7.53
CA LEU A 262 -45.80 -20.16 -8.66
C LEU A 262 -46.67 -21.03 -9.57
N TYR A 263 -47.58 -21.82 -9.00
CA TYR A 263 -48.53 -22.62 -9.78
C TYR A 263 -49.50 -21.73 -10.58
N ILE A 264 -50.04 -20.68 -9.96
CA ILE A 264 -50.91 -19.70 -10.63
C ILE A 264 -50.14 -19.00 -11.77
N LEU A 265 -48.89 -18.61 -11.53
CA LEU A 265 -48.03 -18.02 -12.55
C LEU A 265 -47.80 -18.98 -13.73
N ALA A 266 -47.43 -20.24 -13.45
CA ALA A 266 -47.20 -21.25 -14.47
C ALA A 266 -48.44 -21.48 -15.35
N MET A 267 -49.64 -21.42 -14.77
CA MET A 267 -50.90 -21.50 -15.51
C MET A 267 -51.06 -20.33 -16.48
N HIS A 268 -50.84 -19.09 -16.05
CA HIS A 268 -50.94 -17.90 -16.91
C HIS A 268 -49.85 -17.84 -17.99
N LEU A 269 -48.71 -18.49 -17.76
CA LEU A 269 -47.62 -18.64 -18.72
C LEU A 269 -47.80 -19.84 -19.66
N ASN A 270 -48.86 -20.64 -19.51
CA ASN A 270 -49.06 -21.91 -20.23
C ASN A 270 -47.88 -22.90 -20.09
N ILE A 271 -47.18 -22.89 -18.95
CA ILE A 271 -46.07 -23.81 -18.69
C ILE A 271 -46.64 -25.15 -18.17
N PRO A 272 -46.38 -26.29 -18.83
CA PRO A 272 -46.93 -27.57 -18.40
C PRO A 272 -46.29 -28.06 -17.10
N VAL A 273 -47.08 -28.05 -16.02
CA VAL A 273 -46.65 -28.34 -14.64
C VAL A 273 -46.21 -29.80 -14.44
N ASN A 274 -46.68 -30.74 -15.29
CA ASN A 274 -46.46 -32.18 -15.11
C ASN A 274 -45.41 -32.81 -16.06
N SER A 275 -44.84 -32.08 -17.02
CA SER A 275 -43.96 -32.66 -18.05
C SER A 275 -42.58 -32.02 -18.17
N THR A 276 -42.16 -31.20 -17.19
CA THR A 276 -40.81 -30.64 -17.14
C THR A 276 -40.08 -31.15 -15.91
N PRO A 277 -38.76 -31.48 -15.99
CA PRO A 277 -37.95 -31.79 -14.81
C PRO A 277 -37.59 -30.50 -14.04
N MET A 278 -38.58 -29.66 -13.75
CA MET A 278 -38.46 -28.53 -12.82
C MET A 278 -39.54 -28.73 -11.77
N ALA A 279 -39.17 -29.38 -10.67
CA ALA A 279 -39.88 -29.19 -9.43
C ALA A 279 -39.71 -27.69 -9.09
N LEU A 280 -40.67 -26.86 -9.49
CA LEU A 280 -40.76 -25.45 -9.07
C LEU A 280 -41.08 -25.43 -7.58
N THR A 281 -40.09 -25.80 -6.76
CA THR A 281 -40.14 -25.68 -5.31
C THR A 281 -39.78 -24.24 -4.98
N GLY A 282 -40.65 -23.56 -4.23
CA GLY A 282 -40.27 -22.31 -3.58
C GLY A 282 -39.04 -22.53 -2.69
N PHE A 283 -38.27 -21.48 -2.46
CA PHE A 283 -37.12 -21.55 -1.58
C PHE A 283 -37.55 -21.74 -0.13
N ASN A 284 -36.79 -22.53 0.64
CA ASN A 284 -36.95 -22.63 2.09
C ASN A 284 -36.03 -21.57 2.74
N MET A 285 -36.42 -20.30 2.68
CA MET A 285 -35.58 -19.16 3.09
C MET A 285 -35.67 -18.88 4.60
N THR A 286 -34.52 -18.63 5.24
CA THR A 286 -34.45 -18.20 6.65
C THR A 286 -34.45 -16.67 6.84
N ASN A 287 -34.35 -15.86 5.77
CA ASN A 287 -34.27 -14.39 5.83
C ASN A 287 -35.24 -13.73 4.81
N GLU A 288 -36.47 -13.46 5.21
CA GLU A 288 -37.58 -13.09 4.31
C GLU A 288 -37.67 -11.60 3.90
N ASN A 289 -36.72 -10.70 4.25
CA ASN A 289 -37.01 -9.25 4.27
C ASN A 289 -36.24 -8.36 3.28
N ASN A 290 -35.52 -8.90 2.28
CA ASN A 290 -34.69 -8.09 1.38
C ASN A 290 -35.36 -7.76 0.03
N THR A 291 -35.28 -6.49 -0.40
CA THR A 291 -35.54 -6.09 -1.80
C THR A 291 -34.36 -6.45 -2.70
N PHE A 292 -34.55 -6.47 -4.03
CA PHE A 292 -33.43 -6.68 -4.95
C PHE A 292 -32.40 -5.55 -4.89
N ASP A 293 -32.82 -4.31 -4.60
CA ASP A 293 -31.90 -3.18 -4.34
C ASP A 293 -30.99 -3.47 -3.14
N GLN A 294 -31.55 -3.98 -2.03
CA GLN A 294 -30.77 -4.34 -0.85
C GLN A 294 -29.82 -5.52 -1.11
N LEU A 295 -30.23 -6.50 -1.92
CA LEU A 295 -29.33 -7.58 -2.33
C LEU A 295 -28.20 -7.06 -3.23
N LEU A 296 -28.48 -6.08 -4.09
CA LEU A 296 -27.48 -5.43 -4.94
C LEU A 296 -26.43 -4.68 -4.10
N GLU A 297 -26.85 -3.96 -3.06
CA GLU A 297 -25.96 -3.27 -2.11
C GLU A 297 -25.02 -4.24 -1.37
N THR A 298 -25.42 -5.49 -1.18
CA THR A 298 -24.59 -6.54 -0.56
C THR A 298 -23.91 -7.46 -1.58
N SER A 299 -23.92 -7.12 -2.87
CA SER A 299 -23.41 -7.97 -3.97
C SER A 299 -23.98 -9.39 -3.96
N PHE A 300 -25.23 -9.58 -3.51
CA PHE A 300 -25.83 -10.91 -3.31
C PHE A 300 -25.02 -11.85 -2.38
N VAL A 301 -24.10 -11.33 -1.57
CA VAL A 301 -23.36 -12.12 -0.58
C VAL A 301 -24.17 -12.22 0.70
N SER A 302 -24.46 -13.45 1.12
CA SER A 302 -25.16 -13.72 2.39
C SER A 302 -24.19 -13.82 3.56
N ARG A 303 -22.99 -14.37 3.34
CA ARG A 303 -21.99 -14.54 4.40
C ARG A 303 -20.57 -14.60 3.86
N TRP A 304 -19.69 -13.84 4.51
CA TRP A 304 -18.24 -13.95 4.37
C TRP A 304 -17.67 -14.80 5.52
N SER A 305 -16.87 -15.81 5.20
CA SER A 305 -16.17 -16.64 6.18
C SER A 305 -14.66 -16.58 5.97
N PRO A 306 -13.95 -15.61 6.58
CA PRO A 306 -12.50 -15.52 6.50
C PRO A 306 -11.84 -16.65 7.32
N TYR A 307 -10.85 -17.31 6.74
CA TYR A 307 -10.01 -18.30 7.39
C TYR A 307 -8.59 -17.75 7.53
N LEU A 308 -8.12 -17.57 8.77
CA LEU A 308 -6.79 -17.04 9.09
C LEU A 308 -5.96 -18.10 9.83
N ASN A 309 -4.72 -18.33 9.39
CA ASN A 309 -3.85 -19.38 9.91
C ASN A 309 -2.49 -18.83 10.38
N TYR A 310 -2.37 -18.56 11.68
CA TYR A 310 -1.13 -18.08 12.29
C TYR A 310 0.04 -19.07 12.13
N SER A 311 -0.22 -20.38 12.18
CA SER A 311 0.83 -21.39 12.04
C SER A 311 1.45 -21.39 10.63
N ALA A 312 0.63 -21.15 9.60
CA ALA A 312 1.10 -21.00 8.23
C ALA A 312 1.90 -19.70 8.06
N TYR A 313 1.43 -18.58 8.63
CA TYR A 313 2.20 -17.34 8.69
C TYR A 313 3.57 -17.52 9.35
N PHE A 314 3.63 -18.19 10.51
CA PHE A 314 4.90 -18.51 11.19
C PHE A 314 5.84 -19.33 10.28
N ALA A 315 5.29 -20.33 9.59
CA ALA A 315 6.03 -21.20 8.68
C ALA A 315 6.55 -20.48 7.42
N GLN A 316 5.93 -19.36 7.02
CA GLN A 316 6.40 -18.50 5.93
C GLN A 316 7.43 -17.47 6.41
N CYS A 317 7.20 -16.85 7.57
CA CYS A 317 8.15 -15.92 8.19
C CYS A 317 9.50 -16.60 8.51
N GLN A 318 9.48 -17.88 8.91
CA GLN A 318 10.65 -18.71 9.24
C GLN A 318 11.75 -17.96 10.03
N PRO A 319 11.48 -17.54 11.27
CA PRO A 319 12.47 -16.82 12.07
C PRO A 319 13.71 -17.69 12.34
N GLN A 320 14.89 -17.26 11.88
CA GLN A 320 16.13 -18.04 12.05
C GLN A 320 16.77 -17.82 13.42
N VAL A 321 16.62 -16.63 13.99
CA VAL A 321 17.15 -16.29 15.31
C VAL A 321 16.17 -15.36 16.00
N CYS A 322 15.72 -15.71 17.21
CA CYS A 322 15.02 -14.81 18.09
C CYS A 322 15.96 -14.27 19.17
N THR A 323 15.83 -12.99 19.51
CA THR A 323 16.59 -12.33 20.57
C THR A 323 15.66 -11.80 21.64
N TYR A 324 16.05 -11.88 22.91
CA TYR A 324 15.33 -11.24 24.02
C TYR A 324 16.32 -10.77 25.09
N THR A 325 15.93 -9.80 25.92
CA THR A 325 16.82 -9.21 26.92
C THR A 325 16.39 -9.57 28.34
N ILE A 326 17.37 -9.93 29.17
CA ILE A 326 17.18 -10.14 30.60
C ILE A 326 18.08 -9.20 31.41
N ALA A 327 17.53 -8.60 32.46
CA ALA A 327 18.30 -7.76 33.38
C ALA A 327 18.94 -8.62 34.47
N GLN A 328 20.28 -8.72 34.47
CA GLN A 328 21.02 -9.42 35.52
C GLN A 328 21.82 -8.46 36.40
N ARG A 329 22.07 -8.88 37.65
CA ARG A 329 23.04 -8.22 38.52
C ARG A 329 24.44 -8.41 37.92
N SER A 330 25.26 -7.35 37.96
CA SER A 330 26.65 -7.40 37.51
C SER A 330 27.35 -8.62 38.11
N SER A 331 28.11 -9.35 37.29
CA SER A 331 28.70 -10.61 37.73
C SER A 331 29.51 -10.42 39.01
N PHE A 332 29.44 -11.38 39.94
CA PHE A 332 30.20 -11.34 41.19
C PHE A 332 31.70 -11.12 40.93
N LEU A 333 32.23 -11.71 39.85
CA LEU A 333 33.60 -11.51 39.38
C LEU A 333 33.87 -10.05 39.03
N TYR A 334 33.00 -9.39 38.24
CA TYR A 334 33.16 -7.97 37.90
C TYR A 334 33.18 -7.07 39.14
N ILE A 335 32.26 -7.29 40.08
CA ILE A 335 32.20 -6.53 41.35
C ILE A 335 33.46 -6.75 42.19
N LEU A 336 33.88 -8.01 42.35
CA LEU A 336 35.08 -8.38 43.11
C LEU A 336 36.35 -7.80 42.48
N THR A 337 36.48 -7.86 41.16
CA THR A 337 37.65 -7.32 40.43
C THR A 337 37.74 -5.80 40.58
N SER A 338 36.62 -5.08 40.48
CA SER A 338 36.58 -3.63 40.68
C SER A 338 36.97 -3.21 42.10
N LEU A 339 36.45 -3.94 43.10
CA LEU A 339 36.78 -3.71 44.51
C LEU A 339 38.27 -3.98 44.83
N LEU A 340 38.83 -5.07 44.28
CA LEU A 340 40.26 -5.37 44.43
C LEU A 340 41.14 -4.28 43.81
N GLY A 341 40.82 -3.82 42.58
CA GLY A 341 41.55 -2.74 41.92
C GLY A 341 41.52 -1.43 42.72
N LEU A 342 40.33 -1.03 43.21
CA LEU A 342 40.16 0.16 44.04
C LEU A 342 40.96 0.05 45.36
N TYR A 343 40.87 -1.11 46.05
CA TYR A 343 41.57 -1.35 47.32
C TYR A 343 43.10 -1.27 47.16
N GLY A 344 43.63 -1.84 46.08
CA GLY A 344 45.06 -1.78 45.76
C GLY A 344 45.55 -0.35 45.59
N GLY A 345 44.84 0.44 44.77
CA GLY A 345 45.09 1.86 44.55
C GLY A 345 45.04 2.71 45.80
N LEU A 346 43.91 2.61 46.52
CA LEU A 346 43.64 3.40 47.71
C LEU A 346 44.65 3.12 48.83
N SER A 347 45.09 1.87 49.00
CA SER A 347 46.10 1.51 50.01
C SER A 347 47.45 2.21 49.80
N VAL A 348 47.85 2.40 48.53
CA VAL A 348 49.11 3.07 48.18
C VAL A 348 48.98 4.58 48.39
N VAL A 349 47.85 5.16 47.98
CA VAL A 349 47.54 6.58 48.18
C VAL A 349 47.46 6.92 49.67
N LEU A 350 46.78 6.11 50.47
CA LEU A 350 46.68 6.28 51.92
C LEU A 350 48.06 6.18 52.60
N ARG A 351 48.92 5.22 52.22
CA ARG A 351 50.29 5.15 52.79
C ARG A 351 51.13 6.39 52.52
N LEU A 352 50.82 7.14 51.47
CA LEU A 352 51.52 8.38 51.12
C LEU A 352 50.91 9.60 51.84
N LEU A 353 49.58 9.63 52.03
CA LEU A 353 48.85 10.75 52.63
C LEU A 353 48.71 10.67 54.17
N VAL A 354 48.63 9.46 54.74
CA VAL A 354 48.42 9.24 56.18
C VAL A 354 49.50 9.87 57.07
N PRO A 355 50.82 9.80 56.75
CA PRO A 355 51.84 10.48 57.56
C PRO A 355 51.61 11.99 57.64
N TYR A 356 51.13 12.60 56.55
CA TYR A 356 50.80 14.02 56.50
C TYR A 356 49.52 14.33 57.26
N MET A 357 48.45 13.54 57.09
CA MET A 357 47.22 13.72 57.86
C MET A 357 47.45 13.56 59.36
N VAL A 358 48.26 12.56 59.77
CA VAL A 358 48.64 12.35 61.17
C VAL A 358 49.46 13.55 61.66
N SER A 359 50.41 14.08 60.89
CA SER A 359 51.16 15.28 61.28
C SER A 359 50.28 16.54 61.40
N PHE A 360 49.23 16.64 60.58
CA PHE A 360 48.27 17.73 60.56
C PHE A 360 47.31 17.65 61.75
N ILE A 361 46.77 16.45 62.02
CA ILE A 361 45.93 16.16 63.18
C ILE A 361 46.72 16.37 64.48
N HIS A 362 47.98 15.95 64.53
CA HIS A 362 48.85 16.17 65.70
C HIS A 362 49.11 17.67 65.96
N ARG A 363 49.11 18.50 64.91
CA ARG A 363 49.19 19.97 65.02
C ARG A 363 47.85 20.63 65.40
N CYS A 364 46.71 20.03 65.06
CA CYS A 364 45.39 20.53 65.44
C CYS A 364 44.96 20.13 66.86
N VAL A 365 45.37 18.94 67.34
CA VAL A 365 45.01 18.43 68.67
C VAL A 365 45.82 19.09 69.80
N ASN A 366 47.01 19.63 69.53
CA ASN A 366 47.85 20.33 70.52
C ASN A 366 47.50 21.83 70.73
N ARG A 367 46.27 22.25 70.40
CA ARG A 367 45.76 23.59 70.76
C ARG A 367 44.46 23.48 71.56
N THR A 368 44.59 23.37 72.88
CA THR A 368 43.55 23.78 73.83
C THR A 368 44.13 24.80 74.82
N PRO A 369 43.35 25.82 75.22
CA PRO A 369 43.84 26.99 75.95
C PRO A 369 43.87 26.74 77.46
N SER A 370 44.95 27.09 78.14
CA SER A 370 44.96 27.25 79.59
C SER A 370 45.27 28.70 79.94
N PHE A 371 44.22 29.34 80.44
CA PHE A 371 44.11 30.65 81.03
C PHE A 371 44.82 30.63 82.39
N ASP A 372 45.84 31.46 82.61
CA ASP A 372 45.95 32.18 83.87
C ASP A 372 46.75 33.48 83.71
N ASN A 373 46.21 34.53 84.33
CA ASN A 373 46.61 35.92 84.24
C ASN A 373 47.84 36.22 85.10
N THR A 374 48.78 37.04 84.63
CA THR A 374 48.94 38.43 85.09
C THR A 374 50.08 39.16 84.37
N ASP A 375 49.69 40.31 83.81
CA ASP A 375 50.39 41.59 83.67
C ASP A 375 51.49 41.84 82.62
N ASN A 376 51.08 42.73 81.72
CA ASN A 376 51.80 43.87 81.13
C ASN A 376 52.78 43.61 79.98
N ASN A 377 52.28 43.74 78.74
CA ASN A 377 52.38 45.00 77.99
C ASN A 377 51.84 44.85 76.56
N ASN A 378 50.84 45.68 76.23
CA ASN A 378 50.31 45.85 74.89
C ASN A 378 51.20 46.79 74.07
N THR A 379 51.68 46.31 72.92
CA THR A 379 51.72 47.12 71.69
C THR A 379 51.27 46.24 70.53
N ASP A 380 50.14 46.62 69.95
CA ASP A 380 49.49 46.00 68.80
C ASP A 380 49.77 46.89 67.58
N ILE A 381 50.51 46.38 66.59
CA ILE A 381 50.46 46.86 65.20
C ILE A 381 50.47 45.63 64.30
N ALA A 382 49.28 45.28 63.81
CA ALA A 382 49.04 44.26 62.82
C ALA A 382 49.55 44.70 61.44
N VAL A 383 50.53 43.96 60.89
CA VAL A 383 50.82 43.92 59.45
C VAL A 383 50.43 42.56 58.89
N LYS A 384 49.54 42.64 57.90
CA LYS A 384 48.93 41.58 57.09
C LYS A 384 50.03 40.82 56.31
N LYS A 385 50.34 39.58 56.71
CA LYS A 385 51.27 38.70 55.96
C LYS A 385 50.51 37.84 54.94
N SER A 386 50.91 37.95 53.67
CA SER A 386 50.28 37.36 52.49
C SER A 386 50.27 35.82 52.51
N TRP A 387 49.16 35.24 52.06
CA TRP A 387 48.95 33.79 51.85
C TRP A 387 50.04 33.16 50.95
N PHE A 388 50.67 33.97 50.09
CA PHE A 388 51.74 33.55 49.19
C PHE A 388 53.03 33.13 49.93
N GLU A 389 53.39 33.80 51.03
CA GLU A 389 54.56 33.40 51.84
C GLU A 389 54.31 32.12 52.65
N ARG A 390 53.06 31.91 53.10
CA ARG A 390 52.64 30.66 53.78
C ARG A 390 52.60 29.48 52.81
N PHE A 391 52.23 29.73 51.56
CA PHE A 391 52.27 28.72 50.50
C PHE A 391 53.71 28.37 50.09
N GLN A 392 54.61 29.38 49.97
CA GLN A 392 56.03 29.15 49.70
C GLN A 392 56.75 28.37 50.82
N THR A 393 56.45 28.66 52.08
CA THR A 393 57.03 27.92 53.22
C THR A 393 56.48 26.49 53.32
N LEU A 394 55.21 26.27 53.00
CA LEU A 394 54.63 24.93 52.86
C LEU A 394 55.26 24.14 51.69
N LEU A 395 55.49 24.78 50.54
CA LEU A 395 56.18 24.18 49.39
C LEU A 395 57.64 23.85 49.68
N GLN A 396 58.35 24.70 50.43
CA GLN A 396 59.72 24.43 50.87
C GLN A 396 59.78 23.26 51.86
N LEU A 397 58.82 23.15 52.79
CA LEU A 397 58.73 22.01 53.71
C LEU A 397 58.34 20.70 53.00
N LEU A 398 57.46 20.77 52.00
CA LEU A 398 57.11 19.64 51.12
C LEU A 398 58.32 19.20 50.30
N TRP A 399 59.04 20.14 49.69
CA TRP A 399 60.25 19.89 48.90
C TRP A 399 61.35 19.24 49.75
N HIS A 400 61.57 19.75 50.97
CA HIS A 400 62.57 19.19 51.88
C HIS A 400 62.21 17.76 52.31
N SER A 401 60.93 17.47 52.54
CA SER A 401 60.45 16.12 52.90
C SER A 401 60.51 15.13 51.73
N ILE A 402 60.23 15.57 50.50
CA ILE A 402 60.34 14.74 49.28
C ILE A 402 61.81 14.41 48.98
N ILE A 403 62.74 15.35 49.19
CA ILE A 403 64.19 15.14 48.95
C ILE A 403 64.80 14.08 49.86
N HIS A 404 64.30 13.96 51.09
CA HIS A 404 64.76 12.98 52.10
C HIS A 404 63.91 11.70 52.16
N LEU A 405 62.83 11.61 51.36
CA LEU A 405 61.95 10.45 51.31
C LEU A 405 62.74 9.21 50.88
N ASN A 406 62.67 8.15 51.68
CA ASN A 406 63.29 6.86 51.40
C ASN A 406 62.24 5.74 51.50
N LEU A 407 61.54 5.48 50.39
CA LEU A 407 60.53 4.43 50.26
C LEU A 407 61.10 3.01 50.34
N PHE A 408 62.42 2.85 50.24
CA PHE A 408 63.14 1.58 50.22
C PHE A 408 64.15 1.48 51.37
N SER A 409 63.78 1.95 52.56
CA SER A 409 64.63 1.86 53.74
C SER A 409 64.79 0.40 54.22
N SER A 410 66.02 -0.04 54.45
CA SER A 410 66.33 -1.30 55.13
C SER A 410 66.85 -1.03 56.55
N SER A 411 66.44 -1.84 57.52
CA SER A 411 66.71 -1.63 58.95
C SER A 411 68.04 -2.21 59.47
N PHE A 412 68.95 -2.66 58.60
CA PHE A 412 70.27 -3.19 59.03
C PHE A 412 71.48 -2.43 58.46
N ARG A 413 72.51 -2.29 59.32
CA ARG A 413 73.79 -1.55 59.20
C ARG A 413 74.00 -0.78 57.90
N GLN A 414 73.82 0.54 58.00
CA GLN A 414 73.97 1.47 56.88
C GLN A 414 75.42 1.97 56.80
N GLN A 415 76.15 1.62 55.75
CA GLN A 415 77.25 2.49 55.29
C GLN A 415 76.65 3.72 54.57
N PRO A 416 77.35 4.87 54.55
CA PRO A 416 76.86 6.08 53.86
C PRO A 416 76.50 5.86 52.38
N SER A 417 77.12 4.88 51.72
CA SER A 417 76.83 4.46 50.35
C SER A 417 75.44 3.82 50.19
N ASP A 418 74.99 3.07 51.18
CA ASP A 418 73.73 2.31 51.11
C ASP A 418 72.52 3.24 51.25
N ILE A 419 72.62 4.25 52.12
CA ILE A 419 71.60 5.31 52.27
C ILE A 419 71.47 6.11 50.97
N LYS A 420 72.60 6.41 50.31
CA LYS A 420 72.61 7.10 49.02
C LYS A 420 71.92 6.25 47.95
N GLN A 421 72.17 4.94 47.94
CA GLN A 421 71.55 3.99 47.00
C GLN A 421 70.03 3.85 47.23
N GLN A 422 69.58 3.78 48.48
CA GLN A 422 68.15 3.70 48.83
C GLN A 422 67.38 4.98 48.47
N ARG A 423 68.00 6.15 48.63
CA ARG A 423 67.45 7.43 48.18
C ARG A 423 67.38 7.52 46.64
N TRP A 424 68.38 7.01 45.92
CA TRP A 424 68.31 6.90 44.46
C TRP A 424 67.23 5.92 43.98
N MET A 425 67.04 4.79 44.67
CA MET A 425 65.92 3.86 44.43
C MET A 425 64.57 4.56 44.55
N THR A 426 64.41 5.37 45.60
CA THR A 426 63.20 6.14 45.84
C THR A 426 62.96 7.19 44.74
N ARG A 427 64.01 7.90 44.30
CA ARG A 427 63.92 8.92 43.25
C ARG A 427 63.58 8.34 41.88
N LEU A 428 64.25 7.26 41.47
CA LEU A 428 63.99 6.58 40.20
C LEU A 428 62.55 6.05 40.15
N TYR A 429 62.09 5.44 41.24
CA TYR A 429 60.72 4.94 41.39
C TYR A 429 59.68 6.07 41.26
N ILE A 430 59.89 7.21 41.93
CA ILE A 430 58.97 8.34 41.84
C ILE A 430 58.91 8.91 40.42
N VAL A 431 60.07 9.07 39.75
CA VAL A 431 60.12 9.57 38.37
C VAL A 431 59.44 8.63 37.38
N TRP A 432 59.64 7.31 37.52
CA TRP A 432 58.97 6.33 36.65
C TRP A 432 57.47 6.30 36.91
N LEU A 433 57.05 6.43 38.17
CA LEU A 433 55.64 6.48 38.53
C LEU A 433 54.96 7.75 37.98
N THR A 434 55.60 8.92 38.09
CA THR A 434 55.03 10.16 37.56
C THR A 434 54.96 10.15 36.04
N PHE A 435 56.00 9.66 35.35
CA PHE A 435 55.99 9.53 33.89
C PHE A 435 54.89 8.59 33.40
N ALA A 436 54.75 7.42 34.02
CA ALA A 436 53.69 6.47 33.68
C ALA A 436 52.28 7.02 33.97
N LEU A 437 52.10 7.80 35.04
CA LEU A 437 50.82 8.46 35.33
C LEU A 437 50.48 9.54 34.30
N VAL A 438 51.45 10.33 33.84
CA VAL A 438 51.22 11.37 32.81
C VAL A 438 50.78 10.73 31.49
N ILE A 439 51.45 9.66 31.04
CA ILE A 439 51.07 8.93 29.82
C ILE A 439 49.64 8.38 29.95
N LEU A 440 49.31 7.82 31.11
CA LEU A 440 48.02 7.20 31.35
C LEU A 440 46.89 8.24 31.44
N ILE A 441 47.15 9.40 32.05
CA ILE A 441 46.23 10.54 32.05
C ILE A 441 45.99 11.04 30.62
N PHE A 442 47.04 11.20 29.81
CA PHE A 442 46.92 11.64 28.43
C PHE A 442 46.10 10.65 27.58
N TYR A 443 46.36 9.35 27.73
CA TYR A 443 45.59 8.28 27.07
C TYR A 443 44.11 8.29 27.48
N LEU A 444 43.82 8.43 28.77
CA LEU A 444 42.44 8.47 29.28
C LEU A 444 41.68 9.74 28.89
N LEU A 445 42.37 10.86 28.66
CA LEU A 445 41.77 12.11 28.20
C LEU A 445 41.46 12.12 26.69
N LEU A 446 42.19 11.33 25.89
CA LEU A 446 41.99 11.22 24.43
C LEU A 446 40.97 10.16 24.03
N ARG A 447 40.53 9.30 24.95
CA ARG A 447 39.54 8.26 24.70
C ARG A 447 38.13 8.86 24.75
N SER A 448 37.44 8.90 23.62
CA SER A 448 35.99 9.13 23.57
C SER A 448 35.26 7.79 23.66
N GLU A 449 34.24 7.71 24.50
CA GLU A 449 33.34 6.56 24.56
C GLU A 449 31.98 7.00 24.01
N THR A 450 31.38 6.15 23.18
CA THR A 450 30.01 6.33 22.72
C THR A 450 29.08 5.97 23.89
N LYS A 451 28.31 6.95 24.37
CA LYS A 451 27.31 6.74 25.41
C LYS A 451 25.94 6.57 24.76
N LEU A 452 25.26 5.47 25.07
CA LEU A 452 23.85 5.27 24.75
C LEU A 452 23.01 6.06 25.77
N ILE A 453 22.17 6.98 25.29
CA ILE A 453 21.24 7.74 26.10
C ILE A 453 19.83 7.26 25.75
N GLU A 454 19.06 6.95 26.79
CA GLU A 454 17.65 6.54 26.68
C GLU A 454 16.76 7.63 27.27
N VAL A 455 15.77 8.06 26.48
CA VAL A 455 14.76 9.05 26.86
C VAL A 455 13.41 8.34 26.92
N THR A 456 12.84 8.21 28.11
CA THR A 456 11.52 7.63 28.32
C THR A 456 10.43 8.68 28.07
N ASN A 457 9.39 8.33 27.30
CA ASN A 457 8.25 9.18 26.98
C ASN A 457 8.66 10.60 26.50
N PRO A 458 9.40 10.71 25.38
CA PRO A 458 9.80 12.00 24.81
C PRO A 458 8.58 12.88 24.48
N SER A 459 8.71 14.20 24.66
CA SER A 459 7.74 15.16 24.13
C SER A 459 7.93 15.35 22.62
N LEU A 460 6.89 15.82 21.93
CA LEU A 460 6.96 16.13 20.49
C LEU A 460 8.11 17.09 20.16
N THR A 461 8.34 18.11 21.00
CA THR A 461 9.42 19.08 20.80
C THR A 461 10.80 18.43 20.96
N MET A 462 10.97 17.61 22.00
CA MET A 462 12.22 16.90 22.26
C MET A 462 12.54 15.89 21.15
N ALA A 463 11.54 15.17 20.65
CA ALA A 463 11.72 14.24 19.53
C ALA A 463 12.16 14.97 18.25
N LYS A 464 11.55 16.12 17.93
CA LYS A 464 11.95 16.96 16.78
C LYS A 464 13.38 17.47 16.93
N GLU A 465 13.77 17.93 18.11
CA GLU A 465 15.14 18.40 18.39
C GLU A 465 16.17 17.26 18.26
N LEU A 466 15.85 16.05 18.71
CA LEU A 466 16.71 14.87 18.56
C LEU A 466 16.87 14.47 17.09
N GLN A 467 15.77 14.45 16.33
CA GLN A 467 15.80 14.19 14.88
C GLN A 467 16.62 15.25 14.13
N GLN A 468 16.50 16.52 14.52
CA GLN A 468 17.31 17.60 13.96
C GLN A 468 18.79 17.50 14.35
N SER A 469 19.09 17.06 15.56
CA SER A 469 20.47 16.81 16.02
C SER A 469 21.11 15.63 15.30
N GLN A 470 20.31 14.64 14.92
CA GLN A 470 20.73 13.52 14.08
C GLN A 470 21.04 13.98 12.65
N SER A 471 20.19 14.80 12.03
CA SER A 471 20.45 15.30 10.67
C SER A 471 21.69 16.21 10.59
N GLN A 472 22.05 16.87 11.69
CA GLN A 472 23.28 17.66 11.83
C GLN A 472 24.52 16.82 12.23
N GLY A 473 24.39 15.51 12.43
CA GLY A 473 25.50 14.61 12.76
C GLY A 473 26.03 14.71 14.19
N LEU A 474 25.32 15.38 15.11
CA LEU A 474 25.69 15.44 16.54
C LEU A 474 25.30 14.17 17.31
N VAL A 475 24.34 13.42 16.77
CA VAL A 475 23.75 12.22 17.37
C VAL A 475 23.75 11.11 16.33
N SER A 476 24.13 9.89 16.72
CA SER A 476 24.11 8.71 15.85
C SER A 476 23.15 7.65 16.38
N SER A 477 22.59 6.82 15.48
CA SER A 477 21.68 5.71 15.82
C SER A 477 20.45 6.09 16.67
N LEU A 478 19.83 7.24 16.41
CA LEU A 478 18.56 7.59 17.04
C LEU A 478 17.49 6.58 16.60
N GLN A 479 16.87 5.93 17.57
CA GLN A 479 15.74 5.02 17.39
C GLN A 479 14.66 5.38 18.39
N CYS A 480 13.45 5.59 17.91
CA CYS A 480 12.26 5.98 18.64
C CYS A 480 11.10 5.03 18.26
N PRO A 481 11.18 3.74 18.65
CA PRO A 481 10.16 2.75 18.31
C PRO A 481 8.76 3.23 18.68
N CYS A 482 7.84 3.14 17.72
CA CYS A 482 6.42 3.43 17.94
C CYS A 482 5.78 2.31 18.78
N ALA A 483 4.94 2.67 19.74
CA ALA A 483 4.08 1.72 20.45
C ALA A 483 2.99 1.15 19.53
N GLN A 484 2.48 1.97 18.61
CA GLN A 484 1.53 1.58 17.58
C GLN A 484 2.20 1.64 16.19
N LEU A 485 2.34 0.48 15.55
CA LEU A 485 3.06 0.33 14.28
C LEU A 485 2.27 0.80 13.05
N THR A 486 0.94 0.89 13.18
CA THR A 486 0.02 1.18 12.07
C THR A 486 -0.94 2.28 12.48
N VAL A 487 -1.00 3.35 11.68
CA VAL A 487 -1.90 4.48 11.92
C VAL A 487 -2.76 4.71 10.67
N PRO A 488 -4.10 4.68 10.76
CA PRO A 488 -4.96 4.93 9.61
C PRO A 488 -4.76 6.35 9.08
N TYR A 489 -4.76 6.54 7.76
CA TYR A 489 -4.66 7.85 7.14
C TYR A 489 -5.76 8.81 7.58
N GLY A 490 -6.96 8.32 7.90
CA GLY A 490 -8.05 9.15 8.44
C GLY A 490 -7.73 9.80 9.79
N ALA A 491 -6.75 9.28 10.55
CA ALA A 491 -6.25 9.94 11.76
C ALA A 491 -5.16 10.99 11.46
N LEU A 492 -4.61 11.00 10.25
CA LEU A 492 -3.42 11.75 9.85
C LEU A 492 -3.73 12.90 8.89
N VAL A 493 -4.74 12.74 8.05
CA VAL A 493 -5.21 13.74 7.09
C VAL A 493 -6.72 13.61 6.94
N HIS A 494 -7.39 14.75 6.79
CA HIS A 494 -8.79 14.79 6.39
C HIS A 494 -8.86 15.56 5.07
N LEU A 495 -9.20 14.84 3.99
CA LEU A 495 -9.33 15.41 2.65
C LEU A 495 -10.79 15.75 2.40
N GLN A 496 -11.06 16.99 2.01
CA GLN A 496 -12.40 17.44 1.65
C GLN A 496 -12.38 18.08 0.26
N PRO A 497 -13.07 17.49 -0.74
CA PRO A 497 -13.19 18.09 -2.06
C PRO A 497 -14.17 19.27 -2.00
N ILE A 498 -13.89 20.29 -2.79
CA ILE A 498 -14.84 21.36 -3.07
C ILE A 498 -15.25 21.24 -4.53
N TYR A 499 -16.55 21.02 -4.75
CA TYR A 499 -17.13 20.80 -6.06
C TYR A 499 -17.48 22.10 -6.78
N HIS A 500 -17.46 22.05 -8.11
CA HIS A 500 -17.90 23.11 -8.98
C HIS A 500 -19.37 23.46 -8.69
N GLN A 501 -19.67 24.76 -8.66
CA GLN A 501 -20.99 25.31 -8.29
C GLN A 501 -22.19 24.71 -9.02
N VAL A 502 -21.97 24.16 -10.24
CA VAL A 502 -23.00 23.48 -11.04
C VAL A 502 -23.64 22.31 -10.29
N CYS A 503 -22.87 21.53 -9.52
CA CYS A 503 -23.35 20.32 -8.86
C CYS A 503 -24.25 20.61 -7.65
N SER A 504 -24.29 21.86 -7.19
CA SER A 504 -25.23 22.36 -6.17
C SER A 504 -26.22 23.38 -6.72
N SER A 505 -26.25 23.59 -8.04
CA SER A 505 -27.07 24.62 -8.68
C SER A 505 -28.50 24.16 -8.96
N ASP A 506 -29.35 25.13 -9.33
CA ASP A 506 -30.71 24.85 -9.79
C ASP A 506 -30.75 23.98 -11.07
N PHE A 507 -29.69 23.99 -11.90
CA PHE A 507 -29.65 23.28 -13.19
C PHE A 507 -29.50 21.76 -13.06
N VAL A 508 -29.19 21.25 -11.87
CA VAL A 508 -29.24 19.82 -11.54
C VAL A 508 -30.46 19.47 -10.67
N SER A 509 -31.35 20.42 -10.42
CA SER A 509 -32.56 20.21 -9.62
C SER A 509 -33.66 19.52 -10.43
N SER A 510 -34.48 18.69 -9.77
CA SER A 510 -35.66 18.10 -10.41
C SER A 510 -36.66 19.17 -10.87
N ARG A 511 -36.67 20.36 -10.25
CA ARG A 511 -37.51 21.51 -10.65
C ARG A 511 -37.14 22.02 -12.04
N TRP A 512 -35.85 22.25 -12.28
CA TRP A 512 -35.33 22.66 -13.60
C TRP A 512 -35.64 21.62 -14.66
N ILE A 513 -35.26 20.38 -14.41
CA ILE A 513 -35.39 19.30 -15.38
C ILE A 513 -36.85 19.06 -15.76
N THR A 514 -37.77 19.10 -14.78
CA THR A 514 -39.20 19.01 -15.03
C THR A 514 -39.72 20.20 -15.84
N ALA A 515 -39.18 21.40 -15.63
CA ALA A 515 -39.58 22.58 -16.40
C ALA A 515 -39.21 22.43 -17.89
N VAL A 516 -37.98 21.97 -18.17
CA VAL A 516 -37.50 21.72 -19.54
C VAL A 516 -38.26 20.56 -20.21
N SER A 517 -38.60 19.50 -19.47
CA SER A 517 -39.38 18.36 -19.99
C SER A 517 -40.88 18.70 -20.20
N ARG A 518 -41.48 19.62 -19.42
CA ARG A 518 -42.91 19.94 -19.53
C ARG A 518 -43.26 20.85 -20.70
N THR A 519 -42.33 21.68 -21.19
CA THR A 519 -42.57 22.54 -22.36
C THR A 519 -42.73 21.74 -23.66
N ILE A 520 -42.30 20.47 -23.67
CA ILE A 520 -42.56 19.48 -24.73
C ILE A 520 -44.08 19.22 -24.93
N ARG A 521 -44.91 19.45 -23.91
CA ARG A 521 -46.28 18.90 -23.84
C ARG A 521 -47.39 19.86 -24.26
N SER A 522 -47.07 21.08 -24.70
CA SER A 522 -48.07 22.14 -24.94
C SER A 522 -48.27 22.56 -26.40
N GLY A 523 -47.72 21.86 -27.40
CA GLY A 523 -47.95 22.22 -28.80
C GLY A 523 -47.78 21.08 -29.78
N ASP A 524 -48.59 21.12 -30.85
CA ASP A 524 -48.61 20.22 -32.02
C ASP A 524 -47.32 20.21 -32.87
N THR A 525 -46.17 20.58 -32.29
CA THR A 525 -44.91 20.67 -33.03
C THR A 525 -44.17 19.33 -32.97
N PRO A 526 -43.82 18.72 -34.12
CA PRO A 526 -43.06 17.48 -34.16
C PRO A 526 -41.74 17.57 -33.37
N ASN A 527 -41.27 16.45 -32.85
CA ASN A 527 -40.06 16.42 -32.03
C ASN A 527 -38.80 16.61 -32.90
N TYR A 528 -38.21 17.81 -32.92
CA TYR A 528 -36.97 18.08 -33.64
C TYR A 528 -35.76 17.86 -32.74
N TYR A 529 -34.88 16.93 -33.11
CA TYR A 529 -33.75 16.50 -32.26
C TYR A 529 -32.80 17.62 -31.82
N ARG A 530 -32.68 18.73 -32.58
CA ARG A 530 -31.83 19.90 -32.21
C ARG A 530 -32.52 20.92 -31.32
N ASP A 531 -33.80 20.73 -31.07
CA ASP A 531 -34.57 21.65 -30.25
C ASP A 531 -34.16 21.54 -28.77
N PHE A 532 -34.05 22.68 -28.10
CA PHE A 532 -33.65 22.79 -26.70
C PHE A 532 -34.50 21.93 -25.77
N HIS A 533 -35.77 21.67 -26.10
CA HIS A 533 -36.63 20.76 -25.37
C HIS A 533 -36.02 19.37 -25.11
N ASN A 534 -35.30 18.83 -26.10
CA ASN A 534 -34.63 17.54 -25.99
C ASN A 534 -33.41 17.57 -25.05
N SER A 535 -33.05 18.74 -24.53
CA SER A 535 -31.93 18.92 -23.59
C SER A 535 -32.24 18.49 -22.16
N ALA A 536 -33.48 18.12 -21.82
CA ALA A 536 -33.83 17.62 -20.48
C ALA A 536 -32.94 16.42 -20.06
N ALA A 537 -32.63 15.53 -21.00
CA ALA A 537 -31.72 14.40 -20.80
C ALA A 537 -30.29 14.86 -20.42
N LEU A 538 -29.81 15.97 -20.98
CA LEU A 538 -28.48 16.53 -20.68
C LEU A 538 -28.39 16.96 -19.22
N PHE A 539 -29.42 17.61 -18.69
CA PHE A 539 -29.44 18.04 -17.28
C PHE A 539 -29.68 16.88 -16.31
N GLN A 540 -30.45 15.86 -16.70
CA GLN A 540 -30.51 14.60 -15.93
C GLN A 540 -29.15 13.93 -15.85
N LEU A 541 -28.44 13.86 -16.98
CA LEU A 541 -27.12 13.26 -17.02
C LEU A 541 -26.12 14.09 -16.22
N LEU A 542 -26.18 15.43 -16.29
CA LEU A 542 -25.35 16.32 -15.47
C LEU A 542 -25.60 16.11 -13.98
N LYS A 543 -26.86 16.02 -13.55
CA LYS A 543 -27.23 15.70 -12.17
C LYS A 543 -26.66 14.33 -11.74
N SER A 544 -26.80 13.34 -12.61
CA SER A 544 -26.33 11.97 -12.34
C SER A 544 -24.82 11.90 -12.25
N LEU A 545 -24.09 12.58 -13.14
CA LEU A 545 -22.63 12.65 -13.12
C LEU A 545 -22.12 13.41 -11.88
N CYS A 546 -22.74 14.53 -11.49
CA CYS A 546 -22.40 15.22 -10.24
C CYS A 546 -22.60 14.31 -9.01
N THR A 547 -23.74 13.62 -8.96
CA THR A 547 -24.05 12.68 -7.86
C THR A 547 -23.04 11.54 -7.81
N PHE A 548 -22.73 10.98 -8.98
CA PHE A 548 -21.80 9.86 -9.10
C PHE A 548 -20.36 10.26 -8.80
N SER A 549 -19.88 11.42 -9.28
CA SER A 549 -18.58 11.96 -8.91
C SER A 549 -18.45 12.11 -7.40
N ASN A 550 -19.49 12.62 -6.73
CA ASN A 550 -19.50 12.72 -5.28
C ASN A 550 -19.44 11.35 -4.59
N ASN A 551 -20.28 10.39 -4.99
CA ASN A 551 -20.28 9.05 -4.41
C ASN A 551 -18.95 8.32 -4.64
N THR A 552 -18.34 8.48 -5.82
CA THR A 552 -17.03 7.93 -6.17
C THR A 552 -15.97 8.46 -5.20
N ILE A 553 -15.92 9.77 -4.98
CA ILE A 553 -14.94 10.39 -4.08
C ILE A 553 -15.19 10.00 -2.63
N VAL A 554 -16.45 10.04 -2.16
CA VAL A 554 -16.79 9.66 -0.77
C VAL A 554 -16.34 8.24 -0.47
N SER A 555 -16.64 7.30 -1.38
CA SER A 555 -16.24 5.91 -1.18
C SER A 555 -14.73 5.72 -1.30
N ALA A 556 -14.08 6.38 -2.26
CA ALA A 556 -12.63 6.31 -2.40
C ALA A 556 -11.92 6.93 -1.17
N LEU A 557 -12.48 8.00 -0.58
CA LEU A 557 -12.01 8.58 0.67
C LEU A 557 -12.19 7.61 1.84
N GLU A 558 -13.32 6.92 1.94
CA GLU A 558 -13.54 5.91 2.98
C GLU A 558 -12.47 4.81 2.94
N ILE A 559 -12.12 4.34 1.73
CA ILE A 559 -11.03 3.37 1.54
C ILE A 559 -9.67 4.01 1.90
N PHE A 560 -9.40 5.21 1.40
CA PHE A 560 -8.14 5.92 1.65
C PHE A 560 -7.90 6.16 3.14
N GLU A 561 -8.92 6.59 3.88
CA GLU A 561 -8.84 6.84 5.32
C GLU A 561 -8.54 5.57 6.14
N GLN A 562 -8.90 4.39 5.63
CA GLN A 562 -8.59 3.09 6.23
C GLN A 562 -7.17 2.60 5.95
N ILE A 563 -6.49 3.13 4.92
CA ILE A 563 -5.11 2.76 4.59
C ILE A 563 -4.20 3.08 5.78
N GLN A 564 -3.34 2.14 6.15
CA GLN A 564 -2.47 2.27 7.31
C GLN A 564 -1.10 2.80 6.91
N LEU A 565 -0.67 3.90 7.53
CA LEU A 565 0.74 4.27 7.58
C LEU A 565 1.48 3.27 8.47
N ILE A 566 2.45 2.54 7.91
CA ILE A 566 3.27 1.58 8.65
C ILE A 566 4.59 2.23 9.03
N SER A 567 4.88 2.27 10.33
CA SER A 567 6.11 2.85 10.87
C SER A 567 6.52 2.12 12.14
N ALA A 568 7.68 1.45 12.07
CA ALA A 568 8.28 0.77 13.22
C ALA A 568 9.06 1.73 14.15
N ASP A 569 9.42 2.89 13.63
CA ASP A 569 10.21 3.93 14.28
C ASP A 569 9.66 5.30 13.86
N LEU A 570 9.67 6.26 14.78
CA LEU A 570 9.12 7.60 14.59
C LEU A 570 9.71 8.26 13.33
N LEU A 571 8.87 8.49 12.33
CA LEU A 571 9.27 9.16 11.09
C LEU A 571 9.69 10.61 11.35
N SER A 572 10.65 11.11 10.57
CA SER A 572 10.96 12.54 10.56
C SER A 572 9.79 13.34 9.99
N VAL A 573 9.70 14.62 10.33
CA VAL A 573 8.65 15.52 9.84
C VAL A 573 8.61 15.56 8.31
N ASP A 574 9.79 15.67 7.69
CA ASP A 574 9.90 15.75 6.23
C ASP A 574 9.50 14.43 5.57
N LEU A 575 9.95 13.29 6.13
CA LEU A 575 9.64 11.97 5.58
C LEU A 575 8.14 11.65 5.71
N PHE A 576 7.55 11.91 6.88
CA PHE A 576 6.11 11.78 7.07
C PHE A 576 5.32 12.65 6.09
N THR A 577 5.69 13.93 5.97
CA THR A 577 4.97 14.89 5.11
C THR A 577 5.04 14.46 3.65
N ASN A 578 6.22 14.10 3.16
CA ASN A 578 6.40 13.65 1.77
C ASN A 578 5.64 12.35 1.49
N GLN A 579 5.63 11.40 2.44
CA GLN A 579 4.87 10.15 2.28
C GLN A 579 3.38 10.38 2.20
N ILE A 580 2.82 11.19 3.10
CA ILE A 580 1.38 11.49 3.09
C ILE A 580 0.99 12.30 1.85
N LEU A 581 1.79 13.29 1.44
CA LEU A 581 1.52 14.03 0.19
C LEU A 581 1.57 13.12 -1.04
N SER A 582 2.56 12.22 -1.13
CA SER A 582 2.63 11.24 -2.21
C SER A 582 1.41 10.30 -2.22
N ALA A 583 0.94 9.87 -1.05
CA ALA A 583 -0.25 9.03 -0.93
C ALA A 583 -1.52 9.79 -1.36
N ILE A 584 -1.63 11.08 -1.02
CA ILE A 584 -2.74 11.95 -1.45
C ILE A 584 -2.73 12.14 -2.98
N ASP A 585 -1.56 12.37 -3.57
CA ASP A 585 -1.44 12.57 -5.02
C ASP A 585 -1.76 11.28 -5.79
N GLN A 586 -1.31 10.13 -5.27
CA GLN A 586 -1.68 8.82 -5.80
C GLN A 586 -3.19 8.58 -5.70
N PHE A 587 -3.79 8.84 -4.54
CA PHE A 587 -5.23 8.72 -4.31
C PHE A 587 -6.05 9.54 -5.33
N LYS A 588 -5.68 10.82 -5.55
CA LYS A 588 -6.36 11.69 -6.52
C LYS A 588 -6.27 11.12 -7.93
N LEU A 589 -5.06 10.71 -8.34
CA LEU A 589 -4.80 10.18 -9.68
C LEU A 589 -5.58 8.89 -9.93
N GLU A 590 -5.55 7.95 -8.98
CA GLU A 590 -6.23 6.65 -9.10
C GLU A 590 -7.75 6.82 -9.18
N THR A 591 -8.33 7.63 -8.28
CA THR A 591 -9.77 7.90 -8.24
C THR A 591 -10.29 8.47 -9.56
N VAL A 592 -9.54 9.43 -10.15
CA VAL A 592 -9.91 10.03 -11.44
C VAL A 592 -9.75 9.03 -12.58
N ASN A 593 -8.63 8.30 -12.64
CA ASN A 593 -8.35 7.37 -13.72
C ASN A 593 -9.31 6.17 -13.74
N ASP A 594 -9.69 5.63 -12.57
CA ASP A 594 -10.67 4.54 -12.48
C ASP A 594 -12.04 4.98 -13.01
N PHE A 595 -12.49 6.18 -12.64
CA PHE A 595 -13.72 6.76 -13.15
C PHE A 595 -13.68 6.97 -14.66
N GLN A 596 -12.63 7.64 -15.16
CA GLN A 596 -12.47 7.96 -16.57
C GLN A 596 -12.37 6.69 -17.44
N GLY A 597 -11.62 5.69 -16.98
CA GLY A 597 -11.49 4.41 -17.68
C GLY A 597 -12.85 3.73 -17.86
N PHE A 598 -13.67 3.65 -16.82
CA PHE A 598 -15.00 3.05 -16.94
C PHE A 598 -15.96 3.88 -17.82
N LEU A 599 -15.95 5.21 -17.69
CA LEU A 599 -16.72 6.11 -18.56
C LEU A 599 -16.33 5.94 -20.04
N GLN A 600 -15.04 5.82 -20.35
CA GLN A 600 -14.56 5.64 -21.72
C GLN A 600 -15.02 4.31 -22.31
N ILE A 601 -14.93 3.21 -21.55
CA ILE A 601 -15.46 1.90 -21.99
C ILE A 601 -16.95 2.02 -22.28
N MET A 602 -17.75 2.61 -21.37
CA MET A 602 -19.20 2.79 -21.55
C MET A 602 -19.53 3.59 -22.81
N ARG A 603 -18.86 4.73 -23.03
CA ARG A 603 -19.06 5.58 -24.23
C ARG A 603 -18.71 4.85 -25.52
N ASN A 604 -17.56 4.18 -25.55
CA ASN A 604 -17.09 3.46 -26.73
C ASN A 604 -17.96 2.24 -27.06
N LEU A 605 -18.40 1.47 -26.05
CA LEU A 605 -19.29 0.33 -26.25
C LEU A 605 -20.72 0.75 -26.63
N THR A 606 -21.19 1.90 -26.15
CA THR A 606 -22.43 2.54 -26.61
C THR A 606 -22.33 2.92 -28.08
N PHE A 607 -21.20 3.51 -28.48
CA PHE A 607 -20.93 3.93 -29.86
C PHE A 607 -20.86 2.74 -30.82
N VAL A 608 -20.06 1.70 -30.55
CA VAL A 608 -19.96 0.56 -31.49
C VAL A 608 -21.27 -0.20 -31.66
N ASN A 609 -22.08 -0.28 -30.60
CA ASN A 609 -23.40 -0.90 -30.68
C ASN A 609 -24.47 0.02 -31.28
N GLN A 610 -24.19 1.33 -31.41
CA GLN A 610 -25.16 2.36 -31.79
C GLN A 610 -26.49 2.24 -31.04
N LEU A 611 -26.45 2.26 -29.70
CA LEU A 611 -27.64 2.06 -28.87
C LEU A 611 -28.68 3.18 -29.06
N LEU A 612 -29.94 2.84 -29.31
CA LEU A 612 -30.99 3.86 -29.55
C LEU A 612 -31.21 4.75 -28.34
N THR A 613 -31.34 6.07 -28.57
CA THR A 613 -31.75 7.03 -27.55
C THR A 613 -33.13 7.62 -27.83
N GLY A 614 -33.96 7.77 -26.79
CA GLY A 614 -35.24 8.46 -26.83
C GLY A 614 -35.15 9.95 -27.18
N ALA A 615 -33.95 10.54 -27.20
CA ALA A 615 -33.72 11.90 -27.69
C ALA A 615 -33.71 12.02 -29.23
N HIS A 616 -33.79 10.91 -29.97
CA HIS A 616 -33.88 10.89 -31.44
C HIS A 616 -32.66 11.50 -32.15
N SER A 617 -31.50 11.51 -31.49
CA SER A 617 -30.31 12.18 -32.00
C SER A 617 -29.37 11.27 -32.79
N ASN A 618 -29.40 9.94 -32.60
CA ASN A 618 -28.44 9.00 -33.23
C ASN A 618 -29.01 8.04 -34.28
N TYR A 619 -30.30 8.06 -34.56
CA TYR A 619 -30.92 7.13 -35.51
C TYR A 619 -32.06 7.78 -36.27
N ASP A 620 -32.43 7.15 -37.39
CA ASP A 620 -33.62 7.48 -38.17
C ASP A 620 -34.30 6.21 -38.68
N VAL A 621 -35.58 6.32 -39.03
CA VAL A 621 -36.42 5.21 -39.49
C VAL A 621 -37.05 5.57 -40.82
N ARG A 622 -36.71 4.81 -41.86
CA ARG A 622 -37.35 4.91 -43.17
C ARG A 622 -38.50 3.93 -43.24
N VAL A 623 -39.67 4.44 -43.63
CA VAL A 623 -40.89 3.65 -43.83
C VAL A 623 -41.19 3.60 -45.32
N ASN A 624 -41.27 2.40 -45.86
CA ASN A 624 -41.83 2.17 -47.19
C ASN A 624 -43.32 1.86 -47.04
N ALA A 625 -44.15 2.90 -47.16
CA ALA A 625 -45.60 2.75 -47.09
C ALA A 625 -46.20 2.04 -48.33
N THR A 626 -45.43 1.92 -49.42
CA THR A 626 -45.88 1.30 -50.67
C THR A 626 -45.71 -0.23 -50.70
N SER A 627 -44.92 -0.81 -49.80
CA SER A 627 -44.83 -2.25 -49.65
C SER A 627 -46.08 -2.81 -48.97
N ILE A 628 -46.47 -4.04 -49.31
CA ILE A 628 -47.63 -4.73 -48.72
C ILE A 628 -47.14 -6.06 -48.12
N PRO A 629 -47.06 -6.18 -46.79
CA PRO A 629 -47.29 -5.13 -45.79
C PRO A 629 -46.20 -4.04 -45.80
N PRO A 630 -46.48 -2.84 -45.26
CA PRO A 630 -45.50 -1.77 -45.12
C PRO A 630 -44.29 -2.24 -44.34
N THR A 631 -43.11 -1.78 -44.75
CA THR A 631 -41.84 -2.13 -44.13
C THR A 631 -41.16 -0.91 -43.54
N ALA A 632 -40.56 -1.05 -42.37
CA ALA A 632 -39.71 -0.05 -41.76
C ALA A 632 -38.27 -0.55 -41.67
N ALA A 633 -37.32 0.35 -41.74
CA ALA A 633 -35.90 0.07 -41.53
C ALA A 633 -35.26 1.19 -40.73
N MET A 634 -34.41 0.85 -39.76
CA MET A 634 -33.69 1.82 -38.93
C MET A 634 -32.21 1.86 -39.31
N TYR A 635 -31.59 3.02 -39.17
CA TYR A 635 -30.17 3.21 -39.44
C TYR A 635 -29.60 4.37 -38.60
N PRO A 636 -28.29 4.40 -38.35
CA PRO A 636 -27.66 5.52 -37.63
C PRO A 636 -27.80 6.86 -38.36
N TRP A 637 -28.01 7.94 -37.61
CA TRP A 637 -28.22 9.29 -38.14
C TRP A 637 -26.91 10.00 -38.53
N GLY A 638 -27.00 10.92 -39.49
CA GLY A 638 -25.92 11.82 -39.93
C GLY A 638 -26.34 13.29 -39.91
N TYR A 639 -25.41 14.19 -39.56
CA TYR A 639 -25.75 15.60 -39.27
C TYR A 639 -25.55 16.59 -40.42
N ASN A 640 -25.32 16.17 -41.69
CA ASN A 640 -25.05 17.14 -42.78
C ASN A 640 -25.68 16.81 -44.15
N ASN A 641 -26.07 17.88 -44.85
CA ASN A 641 -26.83 17.90 -46.12
C ASN A 641 -26.01 18.33 -47.37
N ASP A 642 -24.70 18.61 -47.24
CA ASP A 642 -23.89 19.07 -48.39
C ASP A 642 -23.17 17.90 -49.09
N ASN A 643 -23.61 17.62 -50.32
CA ASN A 643 -23.23 16.53 -51.23
C ASN A 643 -21.73 16.43 -51.64
N ALA A 644 -20.77 16.92 -50.86
CA ALA A 644 -19.35 16.91 -51.27
C ALA A 644 -18.31 16.63 -50.16
N SER A 645 -18.69 16.33 -48.92
CA SER A 645 -17.76 15.82 -47.91
C SER A 645 -18.42 14.69 -47.13
N PHE A 646 -17.68 13.63 -46.81
CA PHE A 646 -18.12 12.46 -46.03
C PHE A 646 -18.49 12.88 -44.60
N SER A 647 -19.62 13.56 -44.49
CA SER A 647 -20.00 14.41 -43.38
C SER A 647 -20.33 13.61 -42.14
N CYS A 648 -20.02 14.20 -40.99
CA CYS A 648 -20.10 13.62 -39.66
C CYS A 648 -21.39 12.81 -39.40
N ALA A 649 -21.26 11.51 -39.11
CA ALA A 649 -22.38 10.65 -38.77
C ALA A 649 -22.12 9.80 -37.51
N CYS A 650 -23.20 9.43 -36.83
CA CYS A 650 -23.09 8.69 -35.59
C CYS A 650 -22.48 7.31 -35.77
N ALA A 651 -22.57 6.72 -36.96
CA ALA A 651 -21.94 5.45 -37.27
C ALA A 651 -20.40 5.52 -37.39
N ASN A 652 -19.82 6.65 -37.81
CA ASN A 652 -18.39 6.73 -38.14
C ASN A 652 -17.57 7.63 -37.21
N ASP A 653 -18.21 8.59 -36.53
CA ASP A 653 -17.51 9.51 -35.63
C ASP A 653 -18.42 9.85 -34.42
N PRO A 654 -18.05 9.45 -33.19
CA PRO A 654 -18.83 9.75 -31.99
C PRO A 654 -18.77 11.24 -31.61
N SER A 655 -17.81 12.00 -32.14
CA SER A 655 -17.65 13.43 -31.83
C SER A 655 -18.63 14.33 -32.60
N CYS A 656 -19.40 13.76 -33.52
CA CYS A 656 -20.36 14.51 -34.31
C CYS A 656 -21.37 15.27 -33.48
N LYS A 657 -21.49 16.56 -33.78
CA LYS A 657 -22.39 17.48 -33.09
C LYS A 657 -22.87 18.62 -33.98
N VAL A 658 -24.00 19.18 -33.57
CA VAL A 658 -24.61 20.38 -34.13
C VAL A 658 -25.05 21.29 -32.98
N THR A 659 -25.21 22.58 -33.24
CA THR A 659 -25.68 23.52 -32.22
C THR A 659 -27.14 23.23 -31.86
N THR A 660 -27.44 23.32 -30.57
CA THR A 660 -28.81 23.25 -30.02
C THR A 660 -29.45 24.63 -30.09
N GLY A 661 -30.75 24.69 -30.41
CA GLY A 661 -31.47 25.95 -30.56
C GLY A 661 -32.95 25.85 -30.23
N LEU A 662 -33.66 26.96 -30.37
CA LEU A 662 -35.11 27.06 -30.27
C LEU A 662 -35.68 26.98 -31.68
N TYR A 663 -36.43 25.93 -31.97
CA TYR A 663 -37.02 25.67 -33.28
C TYR A 663 -38.54 25.63 -33.19
N SER A 664 -39.22 26.15 -34.22
CA SER A 664 -40.63 25.87 -34.45
C SER A 664 -40.86 25.46 -35.88
N GLY A 665 -41.95 24.74 -36.14
CA GLY A 665 -42.40 24.47 -37.50
C GLY A 665 -42.99 23.07 -37.62
N THR A 666 -43.21 22.67 -38.87
CA THR A 666 -43.58 21.30 -39.23
C THR A 666 -42.35 20.53 -39.70
N HIS A 667 -42.39 19.21 -39.61
CA HIS A 667 -41.27 18.36 -40.00
C HIS A 667 -40.83 18.64 -41.44
N GLY A 668 -39.52 18.86 -41.66
CA GLY A 668 -38.93 19.26 -42.94
C GLY A 668 -38.85 20.78 -43.17
N ASN A 669 -39.54 21.61 -42.37
CA ASN A 669 -39.57 23.07 -42.46
C ASN A 669 -39.38 23.72 -41.07
N TRP A 670 -38.24 23.46 -40.44
CA TRP A 670 -37.89 24.00 -39.12
C TRP A 670 -37.35 25.43 -39.24
N VAL A 671 -37.91 26.35 -38.46
CA VAL A 671 -37.46 27.74 -38.32
C VAL A 671 -36.61 27.86 -37.06
N ASP A 672 -35.36 28.29 -37.21
CA ASP A 672 -34.45 28.60 -36.10
C ASP A 672 -34.78 29.99 -35.53
N HIS A 673 -35.16 30.07 -34.26
CA HIS A 673 -35.43 31.33 -33.57
C HIS A 673 -34.24 31.83 -32.76
N TYR A 674 -33.46 30.91 -32.20
CA TYR A 674 -32.34 31.25 -31.31
C TYR A 674 -31.43 30.04 -31.12
N THR A 675 -30.15 30.18 -31.45
CA THR A 675 -29.14 29.18 -31.08
C THR A 675 -28.66 29.42 -29.64
N VAL A 676 -28.69 28.37 -28.82
CA VAL A 676 -28.24 28.42 -27.42
C VAL A 676 -26.71 28.39 -27.40
N PRO A 677 -26.03 29.46 -26.93
CA PRO A 677 -24.57 29.51 -26.88
C PRO A 677 -24.00 28.36 -26.04
N GLY A 678 -22.97 27.71 -26.59
CA GLY A 678 -22.22 26.66 -25.90
C GLY A 678 -22.92 25.30 -25.78
N LEU A 679 -24.18 25.18 -26.18
CA LEU A 679 -24.95 23.94 -26.08
C LEU A 679 -25.02 23.22 -27.42
N TYR A 680 -24.72 21.93 -27.40
CA TYR A 680 -24.70 21.07 -28.58
C TYR A 680 -25.59 19.85 -28.44
N THR A 681 -26.11 19.41 -29.58
CA THR A 681 -26.72 18.09 -29.77
C THR A 681 -25.73 17.22 -30.54
N ALA A 682 -25.40 16.07 -29.99
CA ALA A 682 -24.52 15.06 -30.56
C ALA A 682 -25.23 13.71 -30.58
N CYS A 683 -24.55 12.66 -31.04
CA CYS A 683 -25.14 11.34 -31.22
C CYS A 683 -25.86 10.85 -29.97
N PHE A 684 -25.18 10.89 -28.83
CA PHE A 684 -25.77 10.49 -27.55
C PHE A 684 -25.89 11.70 -26.62
N PRO A 685 -26.85 11.70 -25.68
CA PRO A 685 -26.92 12.74 -24.65
C PRO A 685 -25.61 12.92 -23.87
N VAL A 686 -24.85 11.85 -23.62
CA VAL A 686 -23.52 11.96 -23.00
C VAL A 686 -22.53 12.73 -23.86
N GLU A 687 -22.46 12.46 -25.16
CA GLU A 687 -21.58 13.20 -26.05
C GLU A 687 -22.01 14.66 -26.18
N SER A 688 -23.32 14.89 -26.20
CA SER A 688 -23.92 16.23 -26.24
C SER A 688 -23.50 17.04 -25.02
N LEU A 689 -23.63 16.46 -23.82
CA LEU A 689 -23.27 17.11 -22.57
C LEU A 689 -21.77 17.37 -22.47
N LEU A 690 -20.93 16.34 -22.67
CA LEU A 690 -19.48 16.45 -22.48
C LEU A 690 -18.83 17.46 -23.44
N GLN A 691 -19.40 17.62 -24.63
CA GLN A 691 -18.93 18.58 -25.62
C GLN A 691 -19.52 19.99 -25.47
N SER A 692 -20.56 20.14 -24.65
CA SER A 692 -21.20 21.42 -24.36
C SER A 692 -20.48 22.18 -23.24
N THR A 693 -20.66 23.49 -23.23
CA THR A 693 -20.28 24.41 -22.15
C THR A 693 -21.52 24.85 -21.40
N LEU A 694 -21.34 25.50 -20.25
CA LEU A 694 -22.45 26.04 -19.45
C LEU A 694 -22.59 27.55 -19.59
N GLU A 695 -22.00 28.16 -20.62
CA GLU A 695 -21.88 29.61 -20.77
C GLU A 695 -23.23 30.37 -20.80
N CYS A 696 -24.29 29.74 -21.31
CA CYS A 696 -25.66 30.30 -21.26
C CYS A 696 -26.21 30.38 -19.82
N PHE A 697 -25.76 29.49 -18.93
CA PHE A 697 -26.29 29.31 -17.56
C PHE A 697 -25.54 30.11 -16.49
N TYR A 698 -24.47 30.78 -16.88
CA TYR A 698 -23.79 31.80 -16.07
C TYR A 698 -24.59 33.12 -16.06
N ASP A 699 -23.96 34.25 -15.73
CA ASP A 699 -24.56 35.59 -15.68
C ASP A 699 -25.07 36.12 -17.06
N ASN A 700 -25.35 35.25 -18.03
CA ASN A 700 -25.92 35.55 -19.34
C ASN A 700 -27.45 35.65 -19.28
N GLN A 701 -27.93 36.75 -18.70
CA GLN A 701 -29.36 37.02 -18.57
C GLN A 701 -30.08 37.05 -19.94
N VAL A 702 -29.37 37.39 -21.03
CA VAL A 702 -29.95 37.43 -22.38
C VAL A 702 -30.33 36.03 -22.85
N CYS A 703 -29.41 35.07 -22.78
CA CYS A 703 -29.67 33.69 -23.22
C CYS A 703 -30.89 33.07 -22.50
N LEU A 704 -30.89 33.16 -21.17
CA LEU A 704 -31.97 32.60 -20.37
C LEU A 704 -33.29 33.35 -20.57
N SER A 705 -33.27 34.66 -20.78
CA SER A 705 -34.50 35.40 -21.10
C SER A 705 -35.14 34.93 -22.42
N PHE A 706 -34.34 34.59 -23.44
CA PHE A 706 -34.86 34.01 -24.68
C PHE A 706 -35.47 32.62 -24.44
N LEU A 707 -34.75 31.74 -23.74
CA LEU A 707 -35.25 30.42 -23.37
C LEU A 707 -36.60 30.51 -22.62
N PHE A 708 -36.71 31.44 -21.67
CA PHE A 708 -37.88 31.54 -20.80
C PHE A 708 -39.07 32.25 -21.46
N ASN A 709 -38.81 33.30 -22.25
CA ASN A 709 -39.84 34.01 -22.99
C ASN A 709 -40.47 33.15 -24.08
N TYR A 710 -39.65 32.35 -24.79
CA TYR A 710 -40.11 31.53 -25.89
C TYR A 710 -41.14 30.48 -25.45
N TYR A 711 -41.00 29.94 -24.24
CA TYR A 711 -41.87 28.89 -23.71
C TYR A 711 -42.94 29.36 -22.71
N ASN A 712 -43.07 30.68 -22.49
CA ASN A 712 -44.07 31.29 -21.61
C ASN A 712 -44.14 30.65 -20.20
N VAL A 713 -43.00 30.21 -19.65
CA VAL A 713 -42.96 29.47 -18.40
C VAL A 713 -42.87 30.45 -17.23
N SER A 714 -44.03 30.85 -16.71
CA SER A 714 -44.15 31.80 -15.58
C SER A 714 -43.52 31.31 -14.25
N SER A 715 -43.16 30.03 -14.12
CA SER A 715 -42.52 29.44 -12.93
C SER A 715 -40.99 29.60 -12.85
N VAL A 716 -40.38 30.32 -13.79
CA VAL A 716 -38.93 30.26 -14.07
C VAL A 716 -38.14 31.48 -13.61
N ASN A 717 -38.82 32.55 -13.18
CA ASN A 717 -38.18 33.77 -12.65
C ASN A 717 -37.43 33.58 -11.30
N ASN A 718 -37.33 32.35 -10.79
CA ASN A 718 -36.77 32.00 -9.48
C ASN A 718 -35.64 30.94 -9.56
N PHE A 719 -34.92 30.83 -10.68
CA PHE A 719 -33.70 30.01 -10.76
C PHE A 719 -32.45 30.87 -10.54
N THR A 720 -31.51 30.38 -9.73
CA THR A 720 -30.22 31.04 -9.47
C THR A 720 -29.21 30.72 -10.57
N LEU A 721 -28.63 31.77 -11.17
CA LEU A 721 -27.58 31.65 -12.18
C LEU A 721 -26.26 31.18 -11.58
N LEU A 722 -25.39 30.57 -12.41
CA LEU A 722 -24.00 30.32 -12.04
C LEU A 722 -23.21 31.64 -12.04
N ASN A 723 -22.31 31.82 -11.08
CA ASN A 723 -21.54 33.04 -10.92
C ASN A 723 -20.24 32.96 -11.73
N SER A 724 -20.08 33.83 -12.73
CA SER A 724 -18.88 33.89 -13.59
C SER A 724 -17.69 34.59 -12.94
N SER A 725 -17.93 35.35 -11.87
CA SER A 725 -16.95 36.19 -11.18
C SER A 725 -16.45 35.57 -9.87
N SER A 726 -16.76 34.30 -9.60
CA SER A 726 -16.27 33.62 -8.40
C SER A 726 -14.75 33.45 -8.49
N SER A 727 -14.00 34.21 -7.70
CA SER A 727 -12.54 34.10 -7.60
C SER A 727 -12.03 32.73 -7.08
N ALA A 728 -12.95 31.81 -6.77
CA ALA A 728 -12.69 30.48 -6.26
C ALA A 728 -12.78 29.38 -7.35
N SER A 729 -13.34 29.68 -8.53
CA SER A 729 -13.43 28.72 -9.64
C SER A 729 -12.14 28.74 -10.46
N HIS A 730 -11.51 27.58 -10.69
CA HIS A 730 -10.38 27.50 -11.62
C HIS A 730 -10.83 27.23 -13.06
N TYR A 731 -12.10 26.89 -13.27
CA TYR A 731 -12.70 26.73 -14.60
C TYR A 731 -13.25 28.06 -15.14
N LEU A 732 -13.06 28.27 -16.45
CA LEU A 732 -13.68 29.36 -17.19
C LEU A 732 -15.15 29.02 -17.53
N PRO A 733 -16.05 30.01 -17.70
CA PRO A 733 -17.44 29.77 -18.07
C PRO A 733 -17.65 29.00 -19.39
N ASN A 734 -16.69 29.09 -20.31
CA ASN A 734 -16.69 28.38 -21.59
C ASN A 734 -15.94 27.03 -21.53
N ALA A 735 -15.53 26.58 -20.34
CA ALA A 735 -15.01 25.23 -20.16
C ALA A 735 -16.11 24.21 -20.49
N THR A 736 -15.73 23.11 -21.15
CA THR A 736 -16.69 22.05 -21.49
C THR A 736 -17.04 21.25 -20.24
N VAL A 737 -18.26 20.73 -20.16
CA VAL A 737 -18.65 19.83 -19.05
C VAL A 737 -17.72 18.62 -19.00
N GLY A 738 -17.22 18.15 -20.15
CA GLY A 738 -16.20 17.10 -20.21
C GLY A 738 -14.91 17.45 -19.47
N SER A 739 -14.45 18.71 -19.53
CA SER A 739 -13.26 19.15 -18.80
C SER A 739 -13.49 19.28 -17.28
N LEU A 740 -14.71 19.60 -16.86
CA LEU A 740 -15.10 19.57 -15.46
C LEU A 740 -15.15 18.13 -14.94
N LEU A 741 -15.78 17.24 -15.71
CA LEU A 741 -15.91 15.82 -15.37
C LEU A 741 -14.55 15.09 -15.37
N ALA A 742 -13.59 15.54 -16.19
CA ALA A 742 -12.22 15.03 -16.23
C ALA A 742 -11.56 15.05 -14.83
N GLU A 743 -11.95 15.99 -13.98
CA GLU A 743 -11.50 16.12 -12.59
C GLU A 743 -12.64 15.91 -11.59
N LEU A 744 -13.66 15.11 -11.95
CA LEU A 744 -14.82 14.78 -11.10
C LEU A 744 -15.60 16.00 -10.58
N PHE A 745 -15.63 17.09 -11.36
CA PHE A 745 -16.18 18.39 -10.97
C PHE A 745 -15.51 19.00 -9.73
N ILE A 746 -14.29 18.60 -9.37
CA ILE A 746 -13.57 19.16 -8.23
C ILE A 746 -12.90 20.46 -8.66
N GLU A 747 -13.03 21.49 -7.84
CA GLU A 747 -12.30 22.76 -7.95
C GLU A 747 -10.95 22.66 -7.22
N TYR A 748 -10.99 22.29 -5.94
CA TYR A 748 -9.81 22.14 -5.11
C TYR A 748 -10.04 21.16 -3.96
N TRP A 749 -8.93 20.62 -3.46
CA TRP A 749 -8.90 19.74 -2.29
C TRP A 749 -8.44 20.53 -1.07
N ASN A 750 -9.20 20.47 0.02
CA ASN A 750 -8.76 20.95 1.32
C ASN A 750 -8.23 19.77 2.14
N GLY A 751 -7.02 19.91 2.68
CA GLY A 751 -6.43 18.92 3.58
C GLY A 751 -4.92 19.02 3.62
N SER A 752 -4.32 18.84 4.79
CA SER A 752 -2.88 18.83 4.96
C SER A 752 -2.45 17.75 5.97
N PRO A 753 -1.23 17.20 5.83
CA PRO A 753 -0.73 16.17 6.74
C PRO A 753 -0.59 16.71 8.17
N ASN A 754 -1.07 15.94 9.16
CA ASN A 754 -0.98 16.31 10.57
C ASN A 754 0.07 15.47 11.33
N TYR A 755 1.31 15.97 11.36
CA TYR A 755 2.41 15.32 12.08
C TYR A 755 2.16 15.20 13.59
N SER A 756 1.44 16.15 14.19
CA SER A 756 1.16 16.11 15.63
C SER A 756 0.22 14.97 16.01
N ALA A 757 -0.78 14.70 15.18
CA ALA A 757 -1.67 13.55 15.34
C ALA A 757 -0.89 12.23 15.15
N TYR A 758 -0.02 12.16 14.13
CA TYR A 758 0.87 11.01 13.94
C TYR A 758 1.74 10.71 15.17
N PHE A 759 2.38 11.73 15.74
CA PHE A 759 3.23 11.54 16.94
C PHE A 759 2.44 10.99 18.13
N VAL A 760 1.21 11.47 18.34
CA VAL A 760 0.33 10.99 19.41
C VAL A 760 -0.08 9.53 19.18
N GLN A 761 -0.35 9.13 17.94
CA GLN A 761 -0.70 7.74 17.59
C GLN A 761 0.51 6.80 17.67
N CYS A 762 1.66 7.19 17.11
CA CYS A 762 2.91 6.42 17.19
C CYS A 762 3.34 6.20 18.65
N GLN A 763 3.14 7.20 19.53
CA GLN A 763 3.41 7.15 20.97
C GLN A 763 4.76 6.48 21.31
N PRO A 764 5.90 7.08 20.93
CA PRO A 764 7.21 6.48 21.21
C PRO A 764 7.44 6.41 22.73
N THR A 765 7.56 5.21 23.29
CA THR A 765 7.71 5.02 24.76
C THR A 765 9.16 5.21 25.22
N LEU A 766 10.12 4.97 24.32
CA LEU A 766 11.55 5.05 24.58
C LEU A 766 12.24 5.50 23.29
N CYS A 767 13.02 6.58 23.33
CA CYS A 767 13.99 6.91 22.30
C CYS A 767 15.41 6.61 22.80
N SER A 768 16.21 5.93 21.99
CA SER A 768 17.62 5.64 22.29
C SER A 768 18.53 6.26 21.24
N TYR A 769 19.64 6.87 21.65
CA TYR A 769 20.62 7.43 20.72
C TYR A 769 22.03 7.39 21.28
N GLN A 770 23.03 7.46 20.39
CA GLN A 770 24.44 7.49 20.76
C GLN A 770 25.02 8.90 20.61
N THR A 771 25.78 9.34 21.61
CA THR A 771 26.56 10.58 21.54
C THR A 771 27.99 10.36 22.04
N ALA A 772 28.94 11.12 21.49
CA ALA A 772 30.34 11.06 21.89
C ALA A 772 30.55 11.77 23.23
N GLY A 773 30.62 11.00 24.31
CA GLY A 773 30.85 11.52 25.65
C GLY A 773 32.33 11.49 26.03
N LYS A 774 32.83 12.55 26.68
CA LYS A 774 34.09 12.48 27.43
C LYS A 774 33.85 11.76 28.74
N ASN A 775 34.82 10.97 29.21
CA ASN A 775 34.77 10.36 30.53
C ASN A 775 34.57 11.44 31.59
N THR A 776 33.67 11.20 32.54
CA THR A 776 33.48 12.14 33.65
C THR A 776 34.76 12.19 34.48
N VAL A 777 35.03 13.34 35.09
CA VAL A 777 36.24 13.53 35.93
C VAL A 777 36.31 12.46 37.03
N ILE A 778 35.17 12.03 37.56
CA ILE A 778 35.06 10.98 38.59
C ILE A 778 35.41 9.59 38.03
N GLU A 779 34.91 9.23 36.84
CA GLU A 779 35.27 7.98 36.16
C GLU A 779 36.77 7.92 35.84
N ALA A 780 37.35 9.03 35.37
CA ALA A 780 38.79 9.11 35.12
C ALA A 780 39.61 8.96 36.41
N ILE A 781 39.21 9.64 37.49
CA ILE A 781 39.89 9.55 38.80
C ILE A 781 39.81 8.13 39.37
N THR A 782 38.65 7.48 39.30
CA THR A 782 38.47 6.11 39.83
C THR A 782 39.28 5.07 39.05
N GLN A 783 39.35 5.19 37.72
CA GLN A 783 40.21 4.36 36.89
C GLN A 783 41.69 4.58 37.21
N ILE A 784 42.13 5.85 37.37
CA ILE A 784 43.51 6.19 37.73
C ILE A 784 43.88 5.62 39.11
N VAL A 785 43.00 5.77 40.12
CA VAL A 785 43.23 5.20 41.46
C VAL A 785 43.41 3.69 41.37
N SER A 786 42.55 2.98 40.62
CA SER A 786 42.67 1.52 40.48
C SER A 786 43.98 1.06 39.82
N LEU A 787 44.52 1.82 38.86
CA LEU A 787 45.75 1.50 38.12
C LEU A 787 47.03 1.81 38.91
N ILE A 788 47.01 2.82 39.80
CA ILE A 788 48.15 3.18 40.67
C ILE A 788 48.63 1.99 41.51
N GLY A 789 47.70 1.14 41.96
CA GLY A 789 47.99 -0.03 42.78
C GLY A 789 48.98 -0.98 42.09
N GLY A 790 48.63 -1.50 40.91
CA GLY A 790 49.47 -2.50 40.23
C GLY A 790 50.71 -1.89 39.60
N LEU A 791 50.61 -0.66 39.09
CA LEU A 791 51.75 0.08 38.57
C LEU A 791 52.82 0.31 39.65
N SER A 792 52.42 0.66 40.88
CA SER A 792 53.35 0.85 41.99
C SER A 792 54.11 -0.42 42.37
N VAL A 793 53.44 -1.57 42.39
CA VAL A 793 54.04 -2.87 42.74
C VAL A 793 55.00 -3.34 41.66
N SER A 794 54.61 -3.24 40.39
CA SER A 794 55.44 -3.59 39.24
C SER A 794 56.67 -2.69 39.12
N LEU A 795 56.51 -1.37 39.32
CA LEU A 795 57.62 -0.43 39.31
C LEU A 795 58.62 -0.70 40.43
N ARG A 796 58.19 -1.06 41.65
CA ARG A 796 59.10 -1.44 42.75
C ARG A 796 59.94 -2.68 42.41
N LEU A 797 59.36 -3.63 41.69
CA LEU A 797 60.07 -4.83 41.24
C LEU A 797 61.08 -4.47 40.14
N LEU A 798 60.65 -3.69 39.15
CA LEU A 798 61.49 -3.27 38.02
C LEU A 798 62.65 -2.37 38.46
N THR A 799 62.45 -1.42 39.37
CA THR A 799 63.54 -0.58 39.88
C THR A 799 64.60 -1.40 40.62
N SER A 800 64.18 -2.44 41.36
CA SER A 800 65.09 -3.36 42.05
C SER A 800 65.93 -4.19 41.05
N ILE A 801 65.32 -4.66 39.96
CA ILE A 801 66.00 -5.42 38.91
C ILE A 801 66.93 -4.53 38.08
N VAL A 802 66.48 -3.36 37.65
CA VAL A 802 67.27 -2.42 36.85
C VAL A 802 68.52 -1.99 37.61
N ILE A 803 68.41 -1.75 38.93
CA ILE A 803 69.57 -1.42 39.75
C ILE A 803 70.48 -2.62 39.97
N ALA A 804 69.97 -3.83 40.14
CA ALA A 804 70.80 -5.03 40.18
C ALA A 804 71.58 -5.23 38.86
N ILE A 805 70.95 -4.96 37.72
CA ILE A 805 71.59 -4.98 36.41
C ILE A 805 72.62 -3.85 36.30
N PHE A 806 72.26 -2.62 36.70
CA PHE A 806 73.15 -1.46 36.67
C PHE A 806 74.39 -1.68 37.57
N ILE A 807 74.20 -2.29 38.75
CA ILE A 807 75.28 -2.72 39.65
C ILE A 807 76.14 -3.80 38.99
N SER A 808 75.52 -4.81 38.35
CA SER A 808 76.27 -5.86 37.65
C SER A 808 77.06 -5.34 36.44
N ILE A 809 76.58 -4.27 35.80
CA ILE A 809 77.27 -3.56 34.71
C ILE A 809 78.42 -2.72 35.27
N ILE A 810 78.20 -1.90 36.31
CA ILE A 810 79.24 -1.10 36.99
C ILE A 810 80.33 -1.99 37.59
N GLN A 811 79.96 -3.13 38.19
CA GLN A 811 80.91 -4.11 38.71
C GLN A 811 81.68 -4.81 37.59
N ARG A 812 81.08 -5.01 36.40
CA ARG A 812 81.80 -5.50 35.21
C ARG A 812 82.81 -4.49 34.67
N THR A 813 82.47 -3.20 34.63
CA THR A 813 83.40 -2.15 34.19
C THR A 813 84.55 -1.96 35.17
N ARG A 814 84.32 -2.12 36.49
CA ARG A 814 85.39 -2.08 37.51
C ARG A 814 86.24 -3.35 37.59
N ARG A 815 85.72 -4.52 37.21
CA ARG A 815 86.49 -5.79 37.17
C ARG A 815 87.32 -5.97 35.90
N GLN A 816 87.03 -5.25 34.81
CA GLN A 816 87.81 -5.31 33.58
C GLN A 816 89.17 -4.57 33.65
N GLN A 817 89.48 -3.87 34.74
CA GLN A 817 90.80 -3.23 34.90
C GLN A 817 91.88 -4.14 35.52
N ASN A 818 91.59 -5.37 35.91
CA ASN A 818 92.62 -6.30 36.37
C ASN A 818 92.36 -7.74 35.90
N VAL A 819 93.35 -8.28 35.16
CA VAL A 819 93.60 -9.69 34.75
C VAL A 819 93.12 -10.11 33.34
N PRO A 820 93.99 -10.78 32.53
CA PRO A 820 93.75 -11.11 31.11
C PRO A 820 92.93 -12.39 30.87
N ASP A 821 92.61 -12.56 29.59
CA ASP A 821 91.57 -13.37 28.94
C ASP A 821 91.69 -14.90 29.08
N GLN A 822 90.57 -15.57 29.40
CA GLN A 822 90.34 -16.99 29.08
C GLN A 822 88.86 -17.24 28.72
N SER A 823 88.68 -17.92 27.58
CA SER A 823 87.41 -18.20 26.90
C SER A 823 86.55 -19.23 27.63
N VAL A 824 85.79 -18.79 28.64
CA VAL A 824 84.79 -19.63 29.33
C VAL A 824 83.51 -19.77 28.49
N SER A 825 83.11 -21.02 28.21
CA SER A 825 81.97 -21.34 27.35
C SER A 825 80.62 -20.77 27.84
N ARG A 826 79.79 -20.34 26.87
CA ARG A 826 78.44 -19.77 27.10
C ARG A 826 77.53 -20.71 27.90
N ARG A 827 77.67 -22.03 27.73
CA ARG A 827 76.90 -23.06 28.47
C ARG A 827 77.25 -23.10 29.95
N LEU A 828 78.52 -22.90 30.32
CA LEU A 828 78.92 -22.89 31.73
C LEU A 828 78.42 -21.62 32.42
N ARG A 829 78.45 -20.46 31.73
CA ARG A 829 77.88 -19.19 32.22
C ARG A 829 76.35 -19.25 32.37
N LEU A 830 75.65 -19.91 31.44
CA LEU A 830 74.20 -20.18 31.58
C LEU A 830 73.91 -21.13 32.73
N LYS A 831 74.73 -22.17 32.96
CA LYS A 831 74.60 -23.04 34.13
C LYS A 831 74.87 -22.31 35.44
N THR A 832 75.91 -21.47 35.52
CA THR A 832 76.19 -20.70 36.76
C THR A 832 75.12 -19.64 37.02
N PHE A 833 74.62 -19.00 35.96
CA PHE A 833 73.53 -18.03 36.08
C PHE A 833 72.21 -18.69 36.45
N ALA A 834 71.87 -19.83 35.85
CA ALA A 834 70.69 -20.63 36.21
C ALA A 834 70.80 -21.18 37.64
N MET A 835 72.00 -21.58 38.08
CA MET A 835 72.25 -22.04 39.45
C MET A 835 72.17 -20.90 40.47
N GLN A 836 72.67 -19.70 40.12
CA GLN A 836 72.50 -18.49 40.93
C GLN A 836 71.05 -18.02 41.02
N ILE A 837 70.29 -18.12 39.93
CA ILE A 837 68.85 -17.84 39.92
C ILE A 837 68.12 -18.88 40.77
N ARG A 838 68.48 -20.16 40.64
CA ARG A 838 67.88 -21.25 41.41
C ARG A 838 68.12 -21.09 42.91
N THR A 839 69.34 -20.79 43.35
CA THR A 839 69.63 -20.55 44.77
C THR A 839 68.93 -19.30 45.29
N ARG A 840 68.86 -18.22 44.50
CA ARG A 840 68.09 -17.01 44.86
C ARG A 840 66.57 -17.23 44.93
N LEU A 841 66.02 -18.09 44.08
CA LEU A 841 64.61 -18.50 44.11
C LEU A 841 64.31 -19.42 45.30
N GLU A 842 65.26 -20.29 45.68
CA GLU A 842 65.15 -21.18 46.83
C GLU A 842 65.20 -20.42 48.18
N GLU A 843 65.88 -19.27 48.22
CA GLU A 843 65.97 -18.35 49.37
C GLU A 843 64.90 -17.25 49.40
N PHE A 844 64.09 -17.11 48.34
CA PHE A 844 63.13 -16.03 48.19
C PHE A 844 62.01 -16.10 49.25
N ASN A 845 61.91 -15.05 50.07
CA ASN A 845 60.94 -14.94 51.15
C ASN A 845 60.27 -13.55 51.12
N VAL A 846 59.00 -13.49 50.72
CA VAL A 846 58.18 -12.26 50.66
C VAL A 846 57.65 -11.87 52.05
N PHE A 847 57.65 -12.80 53.02
CA PHE A 847 57.09 -12.63 54.36
C PHE A 847 58.17 -12.68 55.46
N GLU A 848 59.35 -12.13 55.18
CA GLU A 848 60.48 -12.12 56.10
C GLU A 848 60.17 -11.34 57.40
N ASN A 849 60.25 -12.00 58.55
CA ASN A 849 60.06 -11.38 59.87
C ASN A 849 61.41 -11.23 60.61
N PRO A 850 61.88 -9.98 60.87
CA PRO A 850 63.21 -9.75 61.45
C PRO A 850 63.39 -10.15 62.92
N TYR A 851 62.31 -10.47 63.65
CA TYR A 851 62.37 -10.62 65.11
C TYR A 851 62.29 -12.09 65.60
N HIS A 852 62.04 -13.08 64.73
CA HIS A 852 61.93 -14.50 65.12
C HIS A 852 62.59 -15.47 64.12
N THR A 853 63.77 -16.00 64.45
CA THR A 853 64.50 -17.01 63.65
C THR A 853 63.88 -18.40 63.66
N ARG A 854 62.83 -18.66 64.47
CA ARG A 854 62.32 -20.03 64.71
C ARG A 854 61.37 -20.58 63.63
N ASN A 855 60.97 -19.79 62.63
CA ASN A 855 59.94 -20.18 61.64
C ASN A 855 60.25 -19.85 60.16
N ILE A 856 61.54 -19.76 59.77
CA ILE A 856 61.96 -19.47 58.38
C ILE A 856 61.29 -20.40 57.34
N HIS A 857 61.03 -21.66 57.70
CA HIS A 857 60.36 -22.62 56.81
C HIS A 857 58.89 -22.24 56.54
N ARG A 858 58.18 -21.68 57.53
CA ARG A 858 56.78 -21.23 57.37
C ARG A 858 56.67 -20.00 56.47
N GLU A 859 57.62 -19.09 56.58
CA GLU A 859 57.68 -17.87 55.76
C GLU A 859 58.01 -18.18 54.29
N ARG A 860 58.95 -19.11 54.06
CA ARG A 860 59.25 -19.62 52.70
C ARG A 860 58.07 -20.39 52.10
N LEU A 861 57.34 -21.17 52.89
CA LEU A 861 56.12 -21.84 52.44
C LEU A 861 55.00 -20.84 52.11
N ALA A 862 54.81 -19.80 52.93
CA ALA A 862 53.89 -18.70 52.65
C ALA A 862 54.25 -17.98 51.35
N THR A 863 55.54 -17.76 51.11
CA THR A 863 56.02 -17.14 49.88
C THR A 863 55.74 -18.01 48.66
N ARG A 864 55.98 -19.33 48.74
CA ARG A 864 55.67 -20.27 47.65
C ARG A 864 54.17 -20.35 47.36
N LEU A 865 53.34 -20.44 48.40
CA LEU A 865 51.88 -20.46 48.28
C LEU A 865 51.35 -19.16 47.67
N TYR A 866 51.87 -18.01 48.11
CA TYR A 866 51.56 -16.69 47.56
C TYR A 866 51.88 -16.63 46.06
N VAL A 867 53.08 -17.05 45.64
CA VAL A 867 53.48 -17.01 44.23
C VAL A 867 52.62 -17.94 43.37
N VAL A 868 52.33 -19.15 43.84
CA VAL A 868 51.50 -20.12 43.10
C VAL A 868 50.06 -19.59 42.92
N ILE A 869 49.43 -19.11 44.00
CA ILE A 869 48.07 -18.55 43.94
C ILE A 869 48.02 -17.32 43.04
N LEU A 870 49.03 -16.45 43.12
CA LEU A 870 49.13 -15.26 42.26
C LEU A 870 49.23 -15.65 40.79
N CYS A 871 50.08 -16.62 40.43
CA CYS A 871 50.25 -17.07 39.05
C CYS A 871 48.99 -17.73 38.48
N ILE A 872 48.31 -18.58 39.26
CA ILE A 872 47.04 -19.21 38.86
C ILE A 872 45.96 -18.15 38.64
N SER A 873 45.84 -17.20 39.56
CA SER A 873 44.84 -16.13 39.48
C SER A 873 45.06 -15.24 38.25
N LEU A 874 46.32 -14.89 37.94
CA LEU A 874 46.65 -14.12 36.75
C LEU A 874 46.40 -14.91 35.46
N PHE A 875 46.68 -16.22 35.45
CA PHE A 875 46.40 -17.07 34.30
C PHE A 875 44.89 -17.15 33.99
N ILE A 876 44.06 -17.33 35.02
CA ILE A 876 42.60 -17.34 34.88
C ILE A 876 42.10 -15.99 34.35
N LEU A 877 42.60 -14.88 34.88
CA LEU A 877 42.21 -13.53 34.43
C LEU A 877 42.63 -13.26 32.98
N ILE A 878 43.81 -13.70 32.55
CA ILE A 878 44.28 -13.57 31.16
C ILE A 878 43.34 -14.35 30.23
N ILE A 879 43.04 -15.61 30.56
CA ILE A 879 42.13 -16.43 29.75
C ILE A 879 40.75 -15.79 29.67
N TYR A 880 40.17 -15.40 30.81
CA TYR A 880 38.84 -14.79 30.85
C TYR A 880 38.76 -13.51 30.02
N THR A 881 39.71 -12.59 30.19
CA THR A 881 39.71 -11.29 29.48
C THR A 881 40.01 -11.41 27.99
N THR A 882 40.68 -12.49 27.56
CA THR A 882 40.97 -12.77 26.14
C THR A 882 39.79 -13.43 25.44
N ILE A 883 38.94 -14.16 26.16
CA ILE A 883 37.76 -14.85 25.62
C ILE A 883 36.55 -13.91 25.48
N THR A 884 36.47 -12.84 26.26
CA THR A 884 35.41 -11.83 26.14
C THR A 884 35.54 -10.99 24.85
N TYR A 885 34.42 -10.82 24.14
CA TYR A 885 34.30 -10.02 22.92
C TYR A 885 33.71 -8.63 23.21
N SER A 886 34.09 -7.65 22.39
CA SER A 886 33.53 -6.29 22.37
C SER A 886 32.84 -6.05 21.02
N VAL A 887 31.65 -5.43 21.05
CA VAL A 887 30.96 -5.01 19.82
C VAL A 887 31.61 -3.71 19.33
N THR A 888 32.11 -3.71 18.10
CA THR A 888 32.58 -2.51 17.42
C THR A 888 31.63 -2.17 16.29
N THR A 889 31.22 -0.90 16.22
CA THR A 889 30.36 -0.38 15.15
C THR A 889 31.13 0.69 14.40
N PHE A 890 31.20 0.57 13.08
CA PHE A 890 31.73 1.62 12.23
C PHE A 890 30.70 2.01 11.17
N THR A 891 30.78 3.27 10.73
CA THR A 891 29.80 3.86 9.82
C THR A 891 30.51 4.28 8.54
N VAL A 892 29.98 3.84 7.39
CA VAL A 892 30.38 4.30 6.06
C VAL A 892 29.35 5.32 5.59
N GLN A 893 29.75 6.57 5.39
CA GLN A 893 28.89 7.64 4.91
C GLN A 893 28.79 7.60 3.39
N ASN A 894 27.59 7.77 2.84
CA ASN A 894 27.30 7.80 1.40
C ASN A 894 28.05 6.74 0.58
N PRO A 895 27.82 5.43 0.83
CA PRO A 895 28.51 4.37 0.13
C PRO A 895 28.15 4.37 -1.37
N SER A 896 29.13 4.09 -2.23
CA SER A 896 28.84 3.77 -3.63
C SER A 896 28.27 2.35 -3.78
N LEU A 897 27.59 2.07 -4.89
CA LEU A 897 27.05 0.73 -5.18
C LEU A 897 28.12 -0.37 -5.08
N ASP A 898 29.33 -0.12 -5.58
CA ASP A 898 30.44 -1.08 -5.50
C ASP A 898 30.93 -1.29 -4.06
N GLN A 899 30.99 -0.22 -3.26
CA GLN A 899 31.33 -0.32 -1.85
C GLN A 899 30.26 -1.12 -1.10
N PHE A 900 28.99 -0.88 -1.37
CA PHE A 900 27.88 -1.64 -0.79
C PHE A 900 28.00 -3.13 -1.15
N LYS A 901 28.17 -3.48 -2.43
CA LYS A 901 28.35 -4.87 -2.90
C LYS A 901 29.54 -5.56 -2.21
N GLN A 902 30.68 -4.87 -2.08
CA GLN A 902 31.86 -5.40 -1.41
C GLN A 902 31.62 -5.64 0.08
N MET A 903 30.99 -4.69 0.77
CA MET A 903 30.67 -4.83 2.20
C MET A 903 29.68 -5.97 2.43
N GLN A 904 28.67 -6.09 1.57
CA GLN A 904 27.70 -7.16 1.63
C GLN A 904 28.34 -8.54 1.45
N GLN A 905 29.24 -8.70 0.47
CA GLN A 905 30.00 -9.93 0.28
C GLN A 905 30.93 -10.26 1.46
N ARG A 906 31.51 -9.24 2.09
CA ARG A 906 32.51 -9.42 3.16
C ARG A 906 31.90 -9.72 4.53
N TYR A 907 30.76 -9.11 4.86
CA TYR A 907 30.18 -9.15 6.19
C TYR A 907 28.81 -9.85 6.26
N GLY A 908 28.15 -10.09 5.12
CA GLY A 908 26.81 -10.66 5.03
C GLY A 908 25.70 -9.64 5.28
N SER A 909 24.52 -9.86 4.66
CA SER A 909 23.40 -8.91 4.67
C SER A 909 22.86 -8.59 6.08
N TYR A 910 23.01 -9.49 7.06
CA TYR A 910 22.48 -9.33 8.42
C TYR A 910 23.33 -8.45 9.34
N ALA A 911 24.61 -8.24 9.01
CA ALA A 911 25.53 -7.39 9.78
C ALA A 911 25.58 -5.95 9.28
N LEU A 912 24.92 -5.69 8.14
CA LEU A 912 24.91 -4.44 7.41
C LEU A 912 23.54 -3.76 7.56
N ASN A 913 23.49 -2.57 8.12
CA ASN A 913 22.27 -1.78 8.23
C ASN A 913 22.45 -0.45 7.47
N CYS A 914 21.77 -0.33 6.34
CA CYS A 914 21.90 0.80 5.42
C CYS A 914 20.52 1.44 5.20
N PRO A 915 20.08 2.37 6.05
CA PRO A 915 18.81 3.07 5.87
C PRO A 915 18.76 3.85 4.55
N CYS A 916 17.65 3.68 3.81
CA CYS A 916 17.34 4.50 2.63
C CYS A 916 16.91 5.92 3.05
N THR A 917 17.10 6.92 2.19
CA THR A 917 16.55 8.27 2.39
C THR A 917 15.02 8.30 2.32
N GLN A 918 14.45 7.43 1.50
CA GLN A 918 13.02 7.26 1.31
C GLN A 918 12.64 5.79 1.56
N LEU A 919 11.62 5.54 2.39
CA LEU A 919 11.16 4.17 2.71
C LEU A 919 10.35 3.53 1.57
N ALA A 920 9.91 4.33 0.60
CA ALA A 920 9.03 3.96 -0.49
C ALA A 920 9.61 4.55 -1.78
N ASN A 921 10.14 3.68 -2.64
CA ASN A 921 10.70 4.07 -3.93
C ASN A 921 9.68 3.76 -5.02
N VAL A 922 9.32 4.76 -5.82
CA VAL A 922 8.33 4.58 -6.89
C VAL A 922 8.89 3.63 -7.97
N TYR A 923 8.11 2.65 -8.43
CA TYR A 923 8.58 1.65 -9.41
C TYR A 923 9.16 2.27 -10.68
N SER A 924 8.60 3.38 -11.17
CA SER A 924 9.09 4.13 -12.33
C SER A 924 10.56 4.57 -12.25
N SER A 925 11.12 4.67 -11.04
CA SER A 925 12.53 5.04 -10.86
C SER A 925 13.49 3.92 -11.31
N PHE A 926 13.08 2.65 -11.26
CA PHE A 926 13.96 1.51 -11.56
C PHE A 926 13.35 0.41 -12.44
N VAL A 927 12.08 0.54 -12.84
CA VAL A 927 11.38 -0.34 -13.79
C VAL A 927 10.92 0.45 -15.01
N ASP A 928 11.21 -0.07 -16.20
CA ASP A 928 10.61 0.36 -17.47
C ASP A 928 9.84 -0.83 -18.06
N LEU A 929 8.52 -0.69 -18.25
CA LEU A 929 7.65 -1.77 -18.74
C LEU A 929 7.13 -1.44 -20.14
N LYS A 930 7.53 -2.23 -21.13
CA LYS A 930 7.07 -2.07 -22.52
C LYS A 930 6.21 -3.24 -22.95
N CYS A 931 4.97 -2.94 -23.31
CA CYS A 931 4.03 -3.90 -23.89
C CYS A 931 3.94 -3.70 -25.40
N SER A 932 3.89 -4.82 -26.13
CA SER A 932 3.59 -4.88 -27.56
C SER A 932 2.20 -5.46 -27.74
N PHE A 933 1.49 -4.94 -28.73
CA PHE A 933 0.10 -5.30 -29.02
C PHE A 933 0.00 -6.08 -30.33
N HIS A 934 -1.10 -6.80 -30.47
CA HIS A 934 -1.41 -7.62 -31.63
C HIS A 934 -1.36 -6.77 -32.90
N GLN A 935 -0.70 -7.28 -33.95
CA GLN A 935 -0.47 -6.54 -35.19
C GLN A 935 -1.74 -6.02 -35.87
N VAL A 936 -2.90 -6.65 -35.59
CA VAL A 936 -4.21 -6.21 -36.10
C VAL A 936 -4.51 -4.77 -35.69
N CYS A 937 -4.11 -4.37 -34.48
CA CYS A 937 -4.37 -3.04 -33.94
C CYS A 937 -3.54 -1.92 -34.60
N THR A 938 -2.48 -2.28 -35.33
CA THR A 938 -1.66 -1.36 -36.13
C THR A 938 -1.79 -1.62 -37.63
N SER A 939 -2.69 -2.53 -38.02
CA SER A 939 -2.86 -2.93 -39.42
C SER A 939 -3.73 -1.93 -40.19
N GLN A 940 -3.66 -2.03 -41.52
CA GLN A 940 -4.55 -1.31 -42.44
C GLN A 940 -6.04 -1.57 -42.22
N PHE A 941 -6.43 -2.73 -41.67
CA PHE A 941 -7.83 -3.12 -41.45
C PHE A 941 -8.55 -2.29 -40.37
N VAL A 942 -7.79 -1.60 -39.51
CA VAL A 942 -8.33 -0.68 -38.49
C VAL A 942 -7.90 0.76 -38.75
N SER A 943 -7.33 1.04 -39.94
CA SER A 943 -6.88 2.39 -40.29
C SER A 943 -8.05 3.31 -40.64
N LYS A 944 -7.94 4.59 -40.29
CA LYS A 944 -8.97 5.59 -40.61
C LYS A 944 -9.33 5.64 -42.11
N PRO A 945 -8.38 5.64 -43.06
CA PRO A 945 -8.71 5.65 -44.49
C PRO A 945 -9.53 4.44 -44.93
N TYR A 946 -9.24 3.25 -44.39
CA TYR A 946 -9.98 2.04 -44.70
C TYR A 946 -11.41 2.09 -44.15
N LEU A 947 -11.57 2.47 -42.88
CA LEU A 947 -12.89 2.59 -42.24
C LEU A 947 -13.77 3.67 -42.91
N GLN A 948 -13.17 4.78 -43.37
CA GLN A 948 -13.89 5.81 -44.13
C GLN A 948 -14.43 5.28 -45.46
N GLU A 949 -13.65 4.46 -46.18
CA GLU A 949 -14.12 3.85 -47.43
C GLU A 949 -15.20 2.78 -47.18
N LEU A 950 -15.03 1.95 -46.14
CA LEU A 950 -16.07 1.01 -45.72
C LEU A 950 -17.38 1.74 -45.36
N TYR A 951 -17.27 2.85 -44.62
CA TYR A 951 -18.43 3.67 -44.27
C TYR A 951 -19.12 4.26 -45.50
N ARG A 952 -18.34 4.75 -46.48
CA ARG A 952 -18.88 5.28 -47.73
C ARG A 952 -19.72 4.23 -48.46
N LEU A 953 -19.24 3.00 -48.52
CA LEU A 953 -19.94 1.89 -49.16
C LEU A 953 -21.19 1.51 -48.38
N TYR A 954 -21.08 1.40 -47.05
CA TYR A 954 -22.21 1.14 -46.17
C TYR A 954 -23.32 2.20 -46.34
N ASN A 955 -22.96 3.48 -46.36
CA ASN A 955 -23.92 4.59 -46.51
C ASN A 955 -24.55 4.66 -47.92
N ALA A 956 -23.93 4.03 -48.92
CA ALA A 956 -24.47 3.94 -50.27
C ALA A 956 -25.48 2.79 -50.44
N LEU A 957 -25.66 1.92 -49.43
CA LEU A 957 -26.64 0.83 -49.47
C LEU A 957 -28.07 1.39 -49.36
N ASP A 958 -28.97 0.89 -50.20
CA ASP A 958 -30.39 1.26 -50.14
C ASP A 958 -31.07 0.61 -48.92
N VAL A 959 -31.40 1.46 -47.94
CA VAL A 959 -32.06 1.10 -46.68
C VAL A 959 -33.46 0.49 -46.89
N THR A 960 -34.11 0.72 -48.04
CA THR A 960 -35.52 0.33 -48.27
C THR A 960 -35.72 -0.95 -49.09
N ASN A 961 -34.68 -1.48 -49.74
CA ASN A 961 -34.79 -2.58 -50.72
C ASN A 961 -33.88 -3.80 -50.40
N ALA A 962 -33.84 -4.26 -49.14
CA ALA A 962 -33.06 -5.43 -48.71
C ALA A 962 -31.53 -5.33 -48.90
N ALA A 963 -30.96 -4.17 -49.24
CA ALA A 963 -29.52 -3.98 -49.45
C ALA A 963 -28.74 -3.75 -48.14
N MET A 964 -29.33 -3.08 -47.13
CA MET A 964 -28.84 -3.13 -45.73
C MET A 964 -29.33 -4.40 -45.03
N ASN A 965 -28.86 -5.55 -45.52
CA ASN A 965 -29.15 -6.83 -44.90
C ASN A 965 -28.12 -7.14 -43.82
N VAL A 966 -28.55 -7.20 -42.55
CA VAL A 966 -27.70 -7.49 -41.38
C VAL A 966 -27.06 -8.88 -41.41
N PHE A 967 -27.49 -9.75 -42.32
CA PHE A 967 -26.91 -11.08 -42.54
C PHE A 967 -25.79 -11.09 -43.59
N THR A 968 -25.59 -9.99 -44.34
CA THR A 968 -24.58 -9.93 -45.40
C THR A 968 -23.30 -9.26 -44.96
N LEU A 969 -22.19 -9.66 -45.59
CA LEU A 969 -20.88 -9.05 -45.35
C LEU A 969 -20.91 -7.54 -45.61
N GLN A 970 -21.57 -7.09 -46.68
CA GLN A 970 -21.64 -5.66 -47.02
C GLN A 970 -22.39 -4.83 -45.97
N GLY A 971 -23.44 -5.40 -45.35
CA GLY A 971 -24.21 -4.73 -44.31
C GLY A 971 -23.44 -4.57 -42.99
N THR A 972 -22.44 -5.41 -42.71
CA THR A 972 -21.80 -5.48 -41.38
C THR A 972 -20.29 -5.26 -41.37
N VAL A 973 -19.61 -5.26 -42.52
CA VAL A 973 -18.13 -5.20 -42.60
C VAL A 973 -17.56 -3.92 -42.00
N PHE A 974 -18.14 -2.77 -42.31
CA PHE A 974 -17.77 -1.48 -41.71
C PHE A 974 -17.85 -1.55 -40.18
N ILE A 975 -18.98 -2.05 -39.68
CA ILE A 975 -19.30 -2.07 -38.26
C ILE A 975 -18.33 -3.01 -37.50
N HIS A 976 -17.97 -4.15 -38.10
CA HIS A 976 -17.01 -5.10 -37.52
C HIS A 976 -15.62 -4.49 -37.34
N PHE A 977 -15.06 -3.89 -38.40
CA PHE A 977 -13.73 -3.30 -38.33
C PHE A 977 -13.70 -2.01 -37.48
N GLN A 978 -14.80 -1.25 -37.46
CA GLN A 978 -14.97 -0.12 -36.54
C GLN A 978 -14.98 -0.61 -35.08
N SER A 979 -15.67 -1.71 -34.79
CA SER A 979 -15.70 -2.32 -33.46
C SER A 979 -14.32 -2.85 -33.07
N LEU A 980 -13.59 -3.49 -34.00
CA LEU A 980 -12.23 -3.98 -33.77
C LEU A 980 -11.25 -2.85 -33.47
N LEU A 981 -11.32 -1.72 -34.19
CA LEU A 981 -10.52 -0.53 -33.87
C LEU A 981 -10.79 -0.05 -32.45
N VAL A 982 -12.05 0.06 -32.07
CA VAL A 982 -12.44 0.52 -30.73
C VAL A 982 -11.94 -0.44 -29.65
N LEU A 983 -12.09 -1.75 -29.84
CA LEU A 983 -11.57 -2.77 -28.91
C LEU A 983 -10.04 -2.71 -28.77
N CYS A 984 -9.32 -2.51 -29.88
CA CYS A 984 -7.88 -2.30 -29.87
C CYS A 984 -7.48 -1.06 -29.04
N ASN A 985 -8.15 0.07 -29.25
CA ASN A 985 -7.87 1.30 -28.49
C ASN A 985 -8.18 1.10 -27.00
N LEU A 986 -9.35 0.55 -26.66
CA LEU A 986 -9.74 0.27 -25.28
C LEU A 986 -8.75 -0.66 -24.57
N GLY A 987 -8.27 -1.71 -25.25
CA GLY A 987 -7.23 -2.60 -24.71
C GLY A 987 -5.91 -1.87 -24.47
N GLN A 988 -5.46 -1.06 -25.44
CA GLN A 988 -4.22 -0.27 -25.31
C GLN A 988 -4.30 0.76 -24.18
N ASP A 989 -5.40 1.51 -24.10
CA ASP A 989 -5.63 2.53 -23.08
C ASP A 989 -5.66 1.90 -21.70
N ALA A 990 -6.41 0.81 -21.52
CA ALA A 990 -6.46 0.10 -20.25
C ALA A 990 -5.10 -0.48 -19.82
N VAL A 991 -4.27 -0.98 -20.76
CA VAL A 991 -2.89 -1.40 -20.45
C VAL A 991 -2.01 -0.20 -20.06
N ASN A 992 -2.12 0.92 -20.78
CA ASN A 992 -1.34 2.11 -20.49
C ASN A 992 -1.68 2.70 -19.12
N ASP A 993 -2.97 2.76 -18.77
CA ASP A 993 -3.46 3.24 -17.49
C ASP A 993 -3.00 2.34 -16.34
N ALA A 994 -3.19 1.01 -16.49
CA ALA A 994 -2.73 0.05 -15.49
C ALA A 994 -1.20 0.10 -15.31
N ARG A 995 -0.44 0.24 -16.41
CA ARG A 995 1.01 0.44 -16.35
C ARG A 995 1.36 1.72 -15.60
N GLN A 996 0.71 2.84 -15.90
CA GLN A 996 0.97 4.11 -15.22
C GLN A 996 0.72 4.00 -13.72
N LYS A 997 -0.37 3.34 -13.32
CA LYS A 997 -0.68 3.06 -11.90
C LYS A 997 0.39 2.20 -11.24
N PHE A 998 0.78 1.08 -11.86
CA PHE A 998 1.84 0.21 -11.34
C PHE A 998 3.17 0.95 -11.19
N LEU A 999 3.57 1.70 -12.22
CA LEU A 999 4.82 2.47 -12.21
C LEU A 999 4.79 3.64 -11.22
N ALA A 1000 3.62 4.20 -10.89
CA ALA A 1000 3.45 5.22 -9.85
C ALA A 1000 3.37 4.63 -8.43
N SER A 1001 3.08 3.33 -8.30
CA SER A 1001 3.04 2.66 -7.00
C SER A 1001 4.44 2.57 -6.35
N SER A 1002 4.45 2.32 -5.05
CA SER A 1002 5.68 2.31 -4.25
C SER A 1002 6.20 0.91 -3.97
N PHE A 1003 7.50 0.71 -4.19
CA PHE A 1003 8.27 -0.41 -3.68
C PHE A 1003 8.83 -0.05 -2.30
N ILE A 1004 8.37 -0.75 -1.27
CA ILE A 1004 8.67 -0.44 0.13
C ILE A 1004 9.96 -1.14 0.56
N SER A 1005 10.96 -0.37 0.97
CA SER A 1005 12.21 -0.89 1.54
C SER A 1005 12.77 0.09 2.57
N THR A 1006 12.84 -0.31 3.83
CA THR A 1006 13.34 0.56 4.91
C THR A 1006 14.87 0.69 4.91
N ASN A 1007 15.55 -0.31 4.37
CA ASN A 1007 16.99 -0.38 4.23
C ASN A 1007 17.35 -0.84 2.82
N MET A 1008 18.60 -0.60 2.41
CA MET A 1008 19.15 -1.16 1.19
C MET A 1008 19.15 -2.69 1.28
N ILE A 1009 18.33 -3.36 0.47
CA ILE A 1009 18.23 -4.82 0.38
C ILE A 1009 19.26 -5.37 -0.61
N ASP A 1010 19.56 -6.65 -0.52
CA ASP A 1010 20.46 -7.29 -1.48
C ASP A 1010 19.80 -7.58 -2.83
N PHE A 1011 20.64 -7.81 -3.85
CA PHE A 1011 20.18 -8.10 -5.21
C PHE A 1011 19.29 -9.35 -5.31
N GLN A 1012 19.58 -10.44 -4.58
CA GLN A 1012 18.78 -11.67 -4.68
C GLN A 1012 17.39 -11.46 -4.08
N LEU A 1013 17.32 -10.77 -2.94
CA LEU A 1013 16.04 -10.39 -2.33
C LEU A 1013 15.27 -9.39 -3.18
N PHE A 1014 15.94 -8.36 -3.73
CA PHE A 1014 15.35 -7.42 -4.67
C PHE A 1014 14.75 -8.15 -5.87
N ASP A 1015 15.53 -9.02 -6.54
CA ASP A 1015 15.12 -9.77 -7.72
C ASP A 1015 13.92 -10.69 -7.43
N LYS A 1016 13.90 -11.36 -6.28
CA LYS A 1016 12.74 -12.17 -5.86
C LYS A 1016 11.49 -11.31 -5.68
N LEU A 1017 11.59 -10.17 -4.97
CA LEU A 1017 10.46 -9.31 -4.67
C LEU A 1017 9.92 -8.63 -5.93
N ILE A 1018 10.79 -8.06 -6.76
CA ILE A 1018 10.40 -7.34 -7.97
C ILE A 1018 9.75 -8.27 -9.01
N ASN A 1019 10.31 -9.46 -9.23
CA ASN A 1019 9.76 -10.42 -10.18
C ASN A 1019 8.43 -10.99 -9.68
N SER A 1020 8.26 -11.18 -8.37
CA SER A 1020 6.96 -11.55 -7.79
C SER A 1020 5.92 -10.47 -8.02
N SER A 1021 6.22 -9.21 -7.73
CA SER A 1021 5.29 -8.09 -7.96
C SER A 1021 4.92 -7.93 -9.44
N LEU A 1022 5.90 -8.07 -10.35
CA LEU A 1022 5.68 -7.98 -11.80
C LEU A 1022 4.84 -9.15 -12.33
N THR A 1023 5.14 -10.38 -11.90
CA THR A 1023 4.37 -11.57 -12.32
C THR A 1023 2.92 -11.44 -11.87
N ASN A 1024 2.69 -10.94 -10.65
CA ASN A 1024 1.34 -10.70 -10.14
C ASN A 1024 0.63 -9.61 -10.94
N PHE A 1025 1.26 -8.44 -11.10
CA PHE A 1025 0.69 -7.34 -11.89
C PHE A 1025 0.29 -7.80 -13.30
N LEU A 1026 1.16 -8.52 -14.00
CA LEU A 1026 0.87 -9.02 -15.34
C LEU A 1026 -0.23 -10.09 -15.36
N GLY A 1027 -0.34 -10.92 -14.31
CA GLY A 1027 -1.38 -11.94 -14.18
C GLY A 1027 -2.77 -11.35 -13.90
N THR A 1028 -2.85 -10.24 -13.16
CA THR A 1028 -4.13 -9.60 -12.80
C THR A 1028 -4.51 -8.44 -13.73
N LEU A 1029 -3.62 -8.04 -14.63
CA LEU A 1029 -3.79 -6.92 -15.55
C LEU A 1029 -5.14 -6.93 -16.30
N PRO A 1030 -5.62 -8.07 -16.84
CA PRO A 1030 -6.86 -8.07 -17.63
C PRO A 1030 -8.15 -8.02 -16.80
N ASN A 1031 -8.10 -8.37 -15.50
CA ASN A 1031 -9.30 -8.63 -14.69
C ASN A 1031 -10.26 -7.42 -14.64
N SER A 1032 -9.74 -6.21 -14.41
CA SER A 1032 -10.56 -5.00 -14.31
C SER A 1032 -11.23 -4.65 -15.65
N PHE A 1033 -10.48 -4.76 -16.74
CA PHE A 1033 -11.00 -4.52 -18.10
C PHE A 1033 -12.05 -5.56 -18.48
N SER A 1034 -11.78 -6.84 -18.23
CA SER A 1034 -12.70 -7.96 -18.48
C SER A 1034 -14.01 -7.81 -17.71
N ASN A 1035 -13.94 -7.53 -16.41
CA ASN A 1035 -15.12 -7.32 -15.56
C ASN A 1035 -15.98 -6.16 -16.07
N ALA A 1036 -15.36 -5.04 -16.44
CA ALA A 1036 -16.08 -3.90 -17.00
C ALA A 1036 -16.74 -4.25 -18.34
N LEU A 1037 -16.02 -4.93 -19.25
CA LEU A 1037 -16.57 -5.36 -20.53
C LEU A 1037 -17.74 -6.34 -20.36
N GLN A 1038 -17.62 -7.33 -19.47
CA GLN A 1038 -18.67 -8.31 -19.18
C GLN A 1038 -19.93 -7.65 -18.59
N LEU A 1039 -19.77 -6.75 -17.61
CA LEU A 1039 -20.87 -5.98 -17.05
C LEU A 1039 -21.67 -5.28 -18.16
N ILE A 1040 -20.98 -4.56 -19.05
CA ILE A 1040 -21.63 -3.74 -20.07
C ILE A 1040 -22.34 -4.61 -21.10
N ARG A 1041 -21.69 -5.71 -21.53
CA ARG A 1041 -22.28 -6.71 -22.43
C ARG A 1041 -23.55 -7.32 -21.85
N GLY A 1042 -23.45 -7.87 -20.63
CA GLY A 1042 -24.56 -8.52 -19.92
C GLY A 1042 -25.73 -7.57 -19.70
N MET A 1043 -25.48 -6.36 -19.19
CA MET A 1043 -26.54 -5.40 -18.94
C MET A 1043 -27.18 -4.82 -20.21
N THR A 1044 -26.41 -4.66 -21.30
CA THR A 1044 -26.94 -4.23 -22.60
C THR A 1044 -27.93 -5.26 -23.14
N GLN A 1045 -27.57 -6.55 -23.05
CA GLN A 1045 -28.45 -7.66 -23.44
C GLN A 1045 -29.68 -7.76 -22.52
N ALA A 1046 -29.46 -7.80 -21.21
CA ALA A 1046 -30.49 -8.07 -20.23
C ALA A 1046 -31.55 -6.95 -20.19
N ASN A 1047 -31.13 -5.69 -20.32
CA ASN A 1047 -32.06 -4.57 -20.50
C ASN A 1047 -32.72 -4.52 -21.89
N GLY A 1048 -32.30 -5.40 -22.82
CA GLY A 1048 -32.83 -5.47 -24.18
C GLY A 1048 -32.52 -4.21 -24.99
N LEU A 1049 -31.37 -3.55 -24.75
CA LEU A 1049 -31.07 -2.28 -25.42
C LEU A 1049 -30.92 -2.48 -26.93
N VAL A 1050 -31.48 -1.56 -27.71
CA VAL A 1050 -31.68 -1.73 -29.16
C VAL A 1050 -30.54 -1.08 -29.93
N SER A 1051 -30.02 -1.77 -30.95
CA SER A 1051 -29.03 -1.22 -31.88
C SER A 1051 -29.71 -0.53 -33.08
N ALA A 1052 -29.22 0.66 -33.45
CA ALA A 1052 -29.63 1.36 -34.66
C ALA A 1052 -29.29 0.59 -35.96
N TYR A 1053 -28.39 -0.38 -35.90
CA TYR A 1053 -28.06 -1.26 -37.03
C TYR A 1053 -29.10 -2.36 -37.27
N THR A 1054 -30.10 -2.50 -36.40
CA THR A 1054 -31.15 -3.53 -36.46
C THR A 1054 -30.67 -4.98 -36.40
N THR A 1055 -29.46 -5.20 -35.87
CA THR A 1055 -28.84 -6.52 -35.73
C THR A 1055 -29.42 -7.33 -34.56
N ASN A 1056 -29.98 -6.68 -33.53
CA ASN A 1056 -30.61 -7.39 -32.40
C ASN A 1056 -32.13 -7.27 -32.40
N TRP A 1057 -32.67 -6.12 -32.80
CA TRP A 1057 -34.11 -5.88 -32.93
C TRP A 1057 -34.39 -5.11 -34.21
N TYR A 1058 -35.47 -5.45 -34.91
CA TYR A 1058 -35.88 -4.79 -36.14
C TYR A 1058 -37.33 -4.31 -36.05
N PRO A 1059 -37.68 -3.20 -36.72
CA PRO A 1059 -39.01 -2.61 -36.62
C PRO A 1059 -40.05 -3.39 -37.46
N ILE A 1060 -41.28 -3.51 -36.95
CA ILE A 1060 -42.43 -4.05 -37.68
C ILE A 1060 -43.66 -3.15 -37.49
N ILE A 1061 -44.42 -2.96 -38.56
CA ILE A 1061 -45.67 -2.19 -38.60
C ILE A 1061 -46.87 -3.16 -38.62
N ARG A 1062 -47.85 -2.96 -37.73
CA ARG A 1062 -49.04 -3.85 -37.64
C ARG A 1062 -50.37 -3.18 -38.02
N ASN A 1063 -50.61 -1.90 -37.70
CA ASN A 1063 -51.89 -1.22 -37.91
C ASN A 1063 -51.73 0.06 -38.74
N LEU A 1064 -52.54 0.23 -39.78
CA LEU A 1064 -52.41 1.30 -40.78
C LEU A 1064 -53.51 2.38 -40.70
N SER A 1065 -54.56 2.18 -39.88
CA SER A 1065 -55.80 2.95 -40.05
C SER A 1065 -55.81 4.34 -39.42
N ASP A 1066 -55.13 4.58 -38.28
CA ASP A 1066 -55.29 5.84 -37.52
C ASP A 1066 -53.99 6.42 -36.90
N SER A 1067 -52.99 5.59 -36.55
CA SER A 1067 -51.59 5.96 -36.25
C SER A 1067 -50.76 4.67 -36.04
N PRO A 1068 -49.86 4.28 -36.96
CA PRO A 1068 -49.13 3.02 -36.82
C PRO A 1068 -48.14 3.02 -35.65
N THR A 1069 -48.31 2.09 -34.71
CA THR A 1069 -47.26 1.72 -33.77
C THR A 1069 -46.19 0.88 -34.47
N ILE A 1070 -44.92 1.23 -34.27
CA ILE A 1070 -43.78 0.41 -34.67
C ILE A 1070 -43.35 -0.44 -33.48
N PHE A 1071 -43.51 -1.75 -33.62
CA PHE A 1071 -43.02 -2.72 -32.64
C PHE A 1071 -41.60 -3.15 -32.98
N LEU A 1072 -40.82 -3.51 -31.96
CA LEU A 1072 -39.48 -4.05 -32.16
C LEU A 1072 -39.51 -5.58 -32.00
N HIS A 1073 -39.18 -6.28 -33.08
CA HIS A 1073 -39.09 -7.73 -33.10
C HIS A 1073 -37.63 -8.16 -32.93
N PRO A 1074 -37.33 -9.16 -32.09
CA PRO A 1074 -35.95 -9.63 -31.93
C PRO A 1074 -35.46 -10.34 -33.19
N GLN A 1075 -34.19 -10.16 -33.52
CA GLN A 1075 -33.54 -10.88 -34.60
C GLN A 1075 -33.29 -12.34 -34.22
N HIS A 1076 -33.23 -13.18 -35.25
CA HIS A 1076 -32.91 -14.60 -35.13
C HIS A 1076 -31.70 -14.93 -35.99
N TYR A 1077 -30.77 -15.70 -35.43
CA TYR A 1077 -29.58 -16.17 -36.12
C TYR A 1077 -29.50 -17.70 -36.07
N GLY A 1078 -28.83 -18.28 -37.07
CA GLY A 1078 -28.82 -19.72 -37.30
C GLY A 1078 -30.11 -20.21 -37.95
N SER A 1079 -30.44 -21.49 -37.80
CA SER A 1079 -31.66 -22.09 -38.36
C SER A 1079 -32.99 -21.60 -37.72
N GLY A 1080 -33.00 -20.39 -37.14
CA GLY A 1080 -34.15 -19.78 -36.47
C GLY A 1080 -34.27 -20.08 -34.97
N ASN A 1081 -33.47 -21.01 -34.45
CA ASN A 1081 -33.58 -21.50 -33.08
C ASN A 1081 -32.95 -20.59 -32.01
N CYS A 1082 -32.11 -19.62 -32.39
CA CYS A 1082 -31.47 -18.67 -31.46
C CYS A 1082 -32.05 -17.27 -31.65
N THR A 1083 -32.56 -16.67 -30.58
CA THR A 1083 -33.18 -15.33 -30.59
C THR A 1083 -32.40 -14.33 -29.74
N CYS A 1084 -32.23 -13.12 -30.27
CA CYS A 1084 -31.56 -12.03 -29.56
C CYS A 1084 -32.32 -11.51 -28.34
N ALA A 1085 -33.58 -11.91 -28.14
CA ALA A 1085 -34.34 -11.55 -26.95
C ALA A 1085 -33.88 -12.31 -25.69
N THR A 1086 -33.37 -13.55 -25.83
CA THR A 1086 -33.00 -14.41 -24.68
C THR A 1086 -31.52 -14.75 -24.63
N SER A 1087 -30.77 -14.50 -25.71
CA SER A 1087 -29.34 -14.71 -25.77
C SER A 1087 -28.65 -13.68 -26.68
N SER A 1088 -27.60 -13.05 -26.17
CA SER A 1088 -26.73 -12.15 -26.96
C SER A 1088 -25.74 -12.91 -27.84
N THR A 1089 -25.56 -14.22 -27.61
CA THR A 1089 -24.52 -15.03 -28.26
C THR A 1089 -24.97 -15.61 -29.61
N CYS A 1090 -26.19 -15.32 -30.05
CA CYS A 1090 -26.70 -15.79 -31.32
C CYS A 1090 -25.90 -15.20 -32.48
N THR A 1091 -25.29 -16.10 -33.26
CA THR A 1091 -24.48 -15.76 -34.42
C THR A 1091 -24.68 -16.76 -35.56
N GLN A 1092 -24.30 -16.37 -36.77
CA GLN A 1092 -24.16 -17.26 -37.93
C GLN A 1092 -23.08 -16.71 -38.87
N SER A 1093 -22.64 -17.49 -39.86
CA SER A 1093 -21.71 -16.99 -40.88
C SER A 1093 -22.36 -15.93 -41.77
N SER A 1094 -21.57 -14.94 -42.22
CA SER A 1094 -22.06 -13.94 -43.17
C SER A 1094 -22.46 -14.54 -44.51
N ILE A 1095 -23.24 -13.78 -45.27
CA ILE A 1095 -23.52 -14.05 -46.68
C ILE A 1095 -22.81 -12.99 -47.55
N PRO A 1096 -21.92 -13.39 -48.47
CA PRO A 1096 -21.38 -14.73 -48.67
C PRO A 1096 -20.51 -15.19 -47.49
N PHE A 1097 -20.28 -16.50 -47.41
CA PHE A 1097 -19.47 -17.10 -46.36
C PHE A 1097 -18.04 -16.57 -46.41
N LEU A 1098 -17.56 -16.10 -45.26
CA LEU A 1098 -16.18 -15.69 -45.05
C LEU A 1098 -15.66 -16.41 -43.79
N PRO A 1099 -14.56 -17.18 -43.88
CA PRO A 1099 -13.98 -17.88 -42.73
C PRO A 1099 -13.78 -16.95 -41.54
N GLY A 1100 -14.17 -17.40 -40.35
CA GLY A 1100 -14.04 -16.66 -39.11
C GLY A 1100 -14.97 -15.47 -38.93
N TYR A 1101 -15.66 -15.00 -39.98
CA TYR A 1101 -16.51 -13.82 -39.90
C TYR A 1101 -17.96 -14.21 -39.58
N LEU A 1102 -18.43 -13.78 -38.41
CA LEU A 1102 -19.78 -14.03 -37.93
C LEU A 1102 -20.61 -12.75 -37.91
N VAL A 1103 -21.91 -12.88 -38.16
CA VAL A 1103 -22.94 -11.86 -37.94
C VAL A 1103 -23.82 -12.29 -36.77
N GLY A 1104 -24.29 -11.36 -35.94
CA GLY A 1104 -25.04 -11.69 -34.72
C GLY A 1104 -25.75 -10.49 -34.06
N CYS A 1105 -26.26 -10.71 -32.85
CA CYS A 1105 -27.20 -9.79 -32.17
C CYS A 1105 -26.71 -8.34 -32.07
N THR A 1106 -25.57 -8.06 -31.46
CA THR A 1106 -25.01 -6.70 -31.46
C THR A 1106 -23.70 -6.70 -32.22
N PRO A 1107 -23.28 -5.55 -32.78
CA PRO A 1107 -21.97 -5.44 -33.42
C PRO A 1107 -20.82 -5.93 -32.53
N LEU A 1108 -20.88 -5.59 -31.24
CA LEU A 1108 -19.91 -6.03 -30.25
C LEU A 1108 -19.89 -7.55 -30.08
N GLU A 1109 -21.04 -8.19 -29.89
CA GLU A 1109 -21.08 -9.66 -29.72
C GLU A 1109 -20.71 -10.40 -30.99
N SER A 1110 -21.09 -9.85 -32.14
CA SER A 1110 -20.74 -10.38 -33.46
C SER A 1110 -19.23 -10.42 -33.69
N ILE A 1111 -18.53 -9.30 -33.41
CA ILE A 1111 -17.07 -9.24 -33.57
C ILE A 1111 -16.38 -10.12 -32.53
N LEU A 1112 -16.81 -10.13 -31.26
CA LEU A 1112 -16.18 -10.92 -30.21
C LEU A 1112 -16.23 -12.43 -30.50
N ARG A 1113 -17.33 -12.91 -31.11
CA ARG A 1113 -17.46 -14.32 -31.52
C ARG A 1113 -16.76 -14.66 -32.83
N SER A 1114 -16.43 -13.67 -33.64
CA SER A 1114 -15.66 -13.85 -34.86
C SER A 1114 -14.19 -14.19 -34.54
N THR A 1115 -13.48 -14.75 -35.52
CA THR A 1115 -12.03 -14.95 -35.48
C THR A 1115 -11.36 -14.06 -36.53
N ILE A 1116 -10.04 -13.89 -36.42
CA ILE A 1116 -9.25 -13.12 -37.39
C ILE A 1116 -8.56 -14.02 -38.43
N GLU A 1117 -8.98 -15.29 -38.56
CA GLU A 1117 -8.31 -16.28 -39.42
C GLU A 1117 -8.20 -15.82 -40.88
N CYS A 1118 -9.26 -15.19 -41.40
CA CYS A 1118 -9.28 -14.64 -42.75
C CYS A 1118 -8.19 -13.59 -42.98
N LEU A 1119 -7.81 -12.82 -41.94
CA LEU A 1119 -6.82 -11.74 -42.06
C LEU A 1119 -5.40 -12.27 -42.23
N TYR A 1120 -5.13 -13.54 -41.91
CA TYR A 1120 -3.84 -14.20 -42.13
C TYR A 1120 -3.72 -14.87 -43.50
N GLU A 1121 -4.84 -15.05 -44.22
CA GLU A 1121 -4.87 -15.76 -45.49
C GLU A 1121 -5.02 -14.79 -46.67
N GLU A 1122 -4.02 -14.75 -47.55
CA GLU A 1122 -4.01 -13.85 -48.72
C GLU A 1122 -5.22 -14.07 -49.64
N SER A 1123 -5.65 -15.33 -49.83
CA SER A 1123 -6.83 -15.66 -50.63
C SER A 1123 -8.12 -15.04 -50.04
N CYS A 1124 -8.23 -15.04 -48.71
CA CYS A 1124 -9.39 -14.54 -47.98
C CYS A 1124 -9.40 -13.01 -47.90
N VAL A 1125 -8.23 -12.38 -47.68
CA VAL A 1125 -8.09 -10.92 -47.76
C VAL A 1125 -8.42 -10.39 -49.16
N ASN A 1126 -8.02 -11.10 -50.21
CA ASN A 1126 -8.39 -10.77 -51.58
C ASN A 1126 -9.90 -10.89 -51.83
N LEU A 1127 -10.55 -11.91 -51.24
CA LEU A 1127 -12.00 -12.07 -51.29
C LEU A 1127 -12.73 -10.91 -50.60
N LEU A 1128 -12.28 -10.53 -49.39
CA LEU A 1128 -12.79 -9.36 -48.66
C LEU A 1128 -12.66 -8.09 -49.49
N THR A 1129 -11.49 -7.87 -50.11
CA THR A 1129 -11.23 -6.69 -50.97
C THR A 1129 -12.15 -6.68 -52.20
N THR A 1130 -12.37 -7.84 -52.81
CA THR A 1130 -13.24 -7.99 -53.98
C THR A 1130 -14.70 -7.68 -53.65
N TYR A 1131 -15.20 -8.17 -52.51
CA TYR A 1131 -16.60 -7.92 -52.10
C TYR A 1131 -16.90 -6.48 -51.72
N VAL A 1132 -15.88 -5.77 -51.23
CA VAL A 1132 -15.98 -4.39 -50.80
C VAL A 1132 -15.68 -3.42 -51.96
N ASN A 1133 -15.09 -3.88 -53.07
CA ASN A 1133 -14.81 -3.08 -54.28
C ASN A 1133 -14.08 -1.76 -53.96
N THR A 1134 -13.13 -1.79 -53.01
CA THR A 1134 -12.38 -0.60 -52.60
C THR A 1134 -11.34 -0.21 -53.64
N THR A 1135 -11.18 1.08 -53.92
CA THR A 1135 -10.10 1.62 -54.77
C THR A 1135 -8.75 1.72 -54.04
N LEU A 1136 -8.70 1.35 -52.76
CA LEU A 1136 -7.50 1.33 -51.92
C LEU A 1136 -6.52 0.21 -52.38
N HIS A 1137 -5.22 0.51 -52.36
CA HIS A 1137 -4.13 -0.39 -52.78
C HIS A 1137 -4.16 -1.76 -52.06
N SER A 1138 -3.52 -2.78 -52.64
CA SER A 1138 -3.59 -4.18 -52.20
C SER A 1138 -3.32 -4.38 -50.70
N PHE A 1139 -4.29 -4.94 -49.99
CA PHE A 1139 -4.15 -5.28 -48.58
C PHE A 1139 -3.24 -6.51 -48.42
N THR A 1140 -2.12 -6.35 -47.73
CA THR A 1140 -1.30 -7.46 -47.22
C THR A 1140 -1.97 -8.21 -46.06
N ALA A 1141 -1.99 -9.53 -46.13
CA ALA A 1141 -2.37 -10.39 -45.00
C ALA A 1141 -1.44 -10.18 -43.79
N LEU A 1142 -1.96 -10.45 -42.60
CA LEU A 1142 -1.23 -10.43 -41.33
C LEU A 1142 -0.19 -11.56 -41.27
N ASN A 1143 0.84 -11.38 -40.46
CA ASN A 1143 1.92 -12.37 -40.31
C ASN A 1143 1.67 -13.32 -39.13
N ALA A 1144 1.34 -14.59 -39.39
CA ALA A 1144 1.07 -15.57 -38.34
C ALA A 1144 2.26 -15.85 -37.41
N THR A 1145 3.50 -15.52 -37.81
CA THR A 1145 4.70 -15.79 -37.01
C THR A 1145 4.99 -14.78 -35.90
N THR A 1146 4.29 -13.63 -35.91
CA THR A 1146 4.55 -12.54 -34.94
C THR A 1146 3.59 -12.54 -33.76
N THR A 1147 2.61 -13.44 -33.74
CA THR A 1147 1.57 -13.48 -32.72
C THR A 1147 1.66 -14.72 -31.84
N ARG A 1148 1.31 -14.58 -30.55
CA ARG A 1148 1.13 -15.70 -29.62
C ARG A 1148 -0.24 -16.37 -29.73
N PHE A 1149 -1.21 -15.72 -30.37
CA PHE A 1149 -2.58 -16.20 -30.50
C PHE A 1149 -2.72 -17.12 -31.71
N ALA A 1150 -3.58 -18.12 -31.61
CA ALA A 1150 -3.91 -18.97 -32.75
C ALA A 1150 -4.79 -18.19 -33.75
N SER A 1151 -4.65 -18.46 -35.04
CA SER A 1151 -5.44 -17.76 -36.06
C SER A 1151 -6.96 -17.97 -35.91
N ASN A 1152 -7.36 -19.11 -35.34
CA ASN A 1152 -8.74 -19.46 -35.06
C ASN A 1152 -9.21 -19.10 -33.64
N ASP A 1153 -8.39 -18.39 -32.85
CA ASP A 1153 -8.86 -17.82 -31.58
C ASP A 1153 -9.97 -16.80 -31.85
N SER A 1154 -11.00 -16.80 -31.00
CA SER A 1154 -12.04 -15.78 -31.06
C SER A 1154 -11.46 -14.43 -30.68
N ILE A 1155 -12.01 -13.36 -31.26
CA ILE A 1155 -11.62 -12.00 -30.89
C ILE A 1155 -11.93 -11.74 -29.41
N ASP A 1156 -12.97 -12.36 -28.83
CA ASP A 1156 -13.21 -12.32 -27.38
C ASP A 1156 -11.98 -12.81 -26.62
N SER A 1157 -11.42 -13.97 -26.97
CA SER A 1157 -10.20 -14.50 -26.34
C SER A 1157 -9.01 -13.54 -26.44
N ILE A 1158 -8.85 -12.86 -27.57
CA ILE A 1158 -7.76 -11.87 -27.77
C ILE A 1158 -8.04 -10.58 -26.97
N VAL A 1159 -9.30 -10.14 -26.90
CA VAL A 1159 -9.76 -8.96 -26.15
C VAL A 1159 -9.67 -9.18 -24.64
N GLN A 1160 -9.99 -10.37 -24.14
CA GLN A 1160 -9.81 -10.75 -22.73
C GLN A 1160 -8.34 -10.66 -22.30
N GLU A 1161 -7.42 -10.74 -23.26
CA GLU A 1161 -5.98 -10.57 -23.09
C GLU A 1161 -5.49 -9.18 -23.55
N MET A 1162 -6.41 -8.23 -23.75
CA MET A 1162 -6.20 -6.83 -24.13
C MET A 1162 -5.32 -6.64 -25.38
N PHE A 1163 -5.35 -7.62 -26.30
CA PHE A 1163 -4.47 -7.69 -27.46
C PHE A 1163 -2.97 -7.69 -27.13
N ILE A 1164 -2.56 -8.05 -25.90
CA ILE A 1164 -1.14 -8.04 -25.51
C ILE A 1164 -0.43 -9.24 -26.15
N GLU A 1165 0.65 -8.98 -26.89
CA GLU A 1165 1.55 -10.02 -27.40
C GLU A 1165 2.61 -10.37 -26.37
N THR A 1166 3.37 -9.37 -25.93
CA THR A 1166 4.38 -9.51 -24.87
C THR A 1166 4.51 -8.22 -24.07
N CYS A 1167 4.72 -8.34 -22.76
CA CYS A 1167 5.16 -7.24 -21.89
C CYS A 1167 6.53 -7.56 -21.33
N SER A 1168 7.54 -6.76 -21.66
CA SER A 1168 8.93 -6.97 -21.25
C SER A 1168 9.34 -5.92 -20.21
N PRO A 1169 9.52 -6.31 -18.93
CA PRO A 1169 10.07 -5.41 -17.92
C PRO A 1169 11.59 -5.28 -18.06
N ASN A 1170 12.08 -4.05 -17.97
CA ASN A 1170 13.49 -3.72 -17.84
C ASN A 1170 13.73 -3.19 -16.42
N ILE A 1171 14.40 -4.00 -15.60
CA ILE A 1171 14.58 -3.77 -14.17
C ILE A 1171 16.05 -3.41 -13.91
N SER A 1172 16.31 -2.31 -13.19
CA SER A 1172 17.66 -1.87 -12.86
C SER A 1172 17.88 -1.78 -11.35
N TYR A 1173 18.69 -2.71 -10.82
CA TYR A 1173 19.13 -2.66 -9.43
C TYR A 1173 19.99 -1.43 -9.11
N GLU A 1174 20.75 -0.92 -10.09
CA GLU A 1174 21.55 0.31 -9.94
C GLU A 1174 20.65 1.52 -9.73
N ARG A 1175 19.61 1.69 -10.57
CA ARG A 1175 18.63 2.75 -10.37
C ARG A 1175 17.86 2.61 -9.05
N PHE A 1176 17.60 1.40 -8.60
CA PHE A 1176 16.99 1.16 -7.29
C PHE A 1176 17.93 1.59 -6.16
N PHE A 1177 19.24 1.31 -6.26
CA PHE A 1177 20.24 1.79 -5.30
C PHE A 1177 20.29 3.32 -5.26
N ASP A 1178 20.27 3.96 -6.43
CA ASP A 1178 20.28 5.42 -6.56
C ASP A 1178 18.99 6.07 -6.03
N ALA A 1179 17.83 5.41 -6.20
CA ALA A 1179 16.56 5.86 -5.64
C ALA A 1179 16.52 5.73 -4.10
N CYS A 1180 16.97 4.58 -3.56
CA CYS A 1180 17.10 4.37 -2.11
C CYS A 1180 18.12 5.35 -1.48
N HIS A 1181 19.17 5.71 -2.21
CA HIS A 1181 20.22 6.68 -1.83
C HIS A 1181 20.66 6.53 -0.35
N PRO A 1182 21.30 5.41 0.05
CA PRO A 1182 21.62 5.15 1.45
C PRO A 1182 22.55 6.23 2.05
N LEU A 1183 22.08 6.92 3.10
CA LEU A 1183 22.84 8.01 3.76
C LEU A 1183 24.10 7.48 4.45
N SER A 1184 23.96 6.35 5.13
CA SER A 1184 25.07 5.70 5.81
C SER A 1184 24.80 4.20 5.97
N CYS A 1185 25.86 3.39 5.97
CA CYS A 1185 25.81 1.98 6.31
C CYS A 1185 26.51 1.74 7.63
N LEU A 1186 25.78 1.20 8.60
CA LEU A 1186 26.29 0.74 9.89
C LEU A 1186 26.69 -0.72 9.77
N VAL A 1187 27.94 -1.02 10.10
CA VAL A 1187 28.44 -2.40 10.17
C VAL A 1187 28.71 -2.73 11.63
N THR A 1188 28.10 -3.82 12.12
CA THR A 1188 28.26 -4.30 13.50
C THR A 1188 29.14 -5.55 13.53
N LEU A 1189 30.29 -5.48 14.21
CA LEU A 1189 31.25 -6.58 14.30
C LEU A 1189 31.52 -6.96 15.77
N ASN A 1190 31.71 -8.25 16.01
CA ASN A 1190 32.17 -8.76 17.31
C ASN A 1190 33.69 -8.96 17.24
N GLU A 1191 34.45 -8.04 17.83
CA GLU A 1191 35.91 -8.11 17.88
C GLU A 1191 36.40 -8.55 19.26
N ARG A 1192 37.60 -9.15 19.31
CA ARG A 1192 38.23 -9.49 20.59
C ARG A 1192 38.75 -8.22 21.27
N ASN A 1193 38.74 -8.22 22.61
CA ASN A 1193 39.32 -7.12 23.38
C ASN A 1193 40.74 -6.78 22.91
N SER A 1194 41.02 -5.48 22.72
CA SER A 1194 42.34 -5.04 22.29
C SER A 1194 43.40 -5.40 23.34
N PHE A 1195 44.62 -5.68 22.88
CA PHE A 1195 45.75 -6.02 23.76
C PHE A 1195 45.98 -4.95 24.86
N ILE A 1196 45.78 -3.67 24.52
CA ILE A 1196 45.93 -2.54 25.45
C ILE A 1196 44.85 -2.58 26.53
N LEU A 1197 43.60 -2.90 26.16
CA LEU A 1197 42.50 -3.06 27.12
C LEU A 1197 42.75 -4.25 28.06
N VAL A 1198 43.23 -5.37 27.52
CA VAL A 1198 43.61 -6.54 28.34
C VAL A 1198 44.74 -6.17 29.32
N LEU A 1199 45.78 -5.48 28.85
CA LEU A 1199 46.91 -5.07 29.68
C LEU A 1199 46.51 -4.11 30.80
N THR A 1200 45.63 -3.15 30.52
CA THR A 1200 45.14 -2.18 31.52
C THR A 1200 44.29 -2.85 32.60
N ILE A 1201 43.40 -3.78 32.23
CA ILE A 1201 42.62 -4.59 33.17
C ILE A 1201 43.55 -5.42 34.08
N LEU A 1202 44.57 -6.07 33.50
CA LEU A 1202 45.53 -6.87 34.26
C LEU A 1202 46.36 -6.03 35.23
N LEU A 1203 46.82 -4.84 34.83
CA LEU A 1203 47.57 -3.93 35.69
C LEU A 1203 46.72 -3.38 36.84
N GLY A 1204 45.46 -3.03 36.59
CA GLY A 1204 44.54 -2.58 37.66
C GLY A 1204 44.30 -3.66 38.71
N LEU A 1205 44.13 -4.91 38.28
CA LEU A 1205 43.86 -6.04 39.17
C LEU A 1205 45.09 -6.54 39.93
N TYR A 1206 46.26 -6.48 39.31
CA TYR A 1206 47.50 -6.98 39.88
C TYR A 1206 47.85 -6.32 41.23
N GLY A 1207 47.60 -5.02 41.37
CA GLY A 1207 47.87 -4.28 42.62
C GLY A 1207 46.97 -4.70 43.78
N GLY A 1208 45.68 -4.86 43.51
CA GLY A 1208 44.70 -5.34 44.48
C GLY A 1208 44.97 -6.76 44.94
N LEU A 1209 45.17 -7.64 43.96
CA LEU A 1209 45.43 -9.06 44.17
C LEU A 1209 46.71 -9.30 44.98
N THR A 1210 47.81 -8.62 44.66
CA THR A 1210 49.07 -8.75 45.40
C THR A 1210 48.96 -8.23 46.83
N THR A 1211 48.21 -7.15 47.06
CA THR A 1211 47.99 -6.59 48.41
C THR A 1211 47.10 -7.51 49.25
N PHE A 1212 46.01 -8.02 48.67
CA PHE A 1212 45.12 -8.97 49.32
C PHE A 1212 45.82 -10.29 49.66
N LEU A 1213 46.56 -10.88 48.73
CA LEU A 1213 47.28 -12.14 48.95
C LEU A 1213 48.36 -12.01 50.04
N LYS A 1214 48.98 -10.83 50.20
CA LYS A 1214 49.92 -10.55 51.30
C LYS A 1214 49.25 -10.55 52.69
N LEU A 1215 47.95 -10.28 52.76
CA LEU A 1215 47.17 -10.36 54.00
C LEU A 1215 46.58 -11.76 54.21
N ALA A 1216 46.05 -12.36 53.14
CA ALA A 1216 45.32 -13.61 53.18
C ALA A 1216 46.24 -14.81 53.40
N VAL A 1217 47.39 -14.90 52.72
CA VAL A 1217 48.26 -16.08 52.74
C VAL A 1217 48.84 -16.41 54.13
N PRO A 1218 49.32 -15.45 54.94
CA PRO A 1218 49.74 -15.74 56.32
C PRO A 1218 48.58 -16.23 57.19
N SER A 1219 47.41 -15.63 57.02
CA SER A 1219 46.20 -15.92 57.79
C SER A 1219 45.66 -17.32 57.46
N THR A 1220 45.62 -17.70 56.17
CA THR A 1220 45.20 -19.04 55.74
C THR A 1220 46.17 -20.12 56.18
N LEU A 1221 47.49 -19.86 56.13
CA LEU A 1221 48.49 -20.78 56.69
C LEU A 1221 48.31 -20.95 58.20
N SER A 1222 48.08 -19.87 58.95
CA SER A 1222 47.78 -19.96 60.38
C SER A 1222 46.56 -20.85 60.63
N TRP A 1223 45.49 -20.65 59.87
CA TRP A 1223 44.25 -21.43 59.99
C TRP A 1223 44.42 -22.90 59.61
N ILE A 1224 45.17 -23.21 58.54
CA ILE A 1224 45.50 -24.59 58.12
C ILE A 1224 46.31 -25.31 59.21
N TYR A 1225 47.27 -24.62 59.84
CA TYR A 1225 48.04 -25.19 60.94
C TYR A 1225 47.18 -25.40 62.18
N GLU A 1226 46.28 -24.46 62.50
CA GLU A 1226 45.34 -24.60 63.61
C GLU A 1226 44.38 -25.78 63.40
N LEU A 1227 43.90 -25.99 62.17
CA LEU A 1227 43.12 -27.17 61.78
C LEU A 1227 43.93 -28.46 61.86
N LYS A 1228 45.19 -28.45 61.42
CA LYS A 1228 46.09 -29.60 61.54
C LYS A 1228 46.33 -29.95 63.01
N GLU A 1229 46.43 -28.95 63.89
CA GLU A 1229 46.57 -29.13 65.33
C GLU A 1229 45.27 -29.67 65.96
N ARG A 1230 44.10 -29.16 65.56
CA ARG A 1230 42.78 -29.69 65.97
C ARG A 1230 42.55 -31.13 65.49
N CYS A 1231 42.95 -31.47 64.26
CA CYS A 1231 42.91 -32.85 63.76
C CYS A 1231 43.87 -33.77 64.53
N LYS A 1232 45.08 -33.31 64.87
CA LYS A 1232 46.04 -34.06 65.70
C LYS A 1232 45.50 -34.32 67.11
N ARG A 1233 44.82 -33.34 67.70
CA ARG A 1233 44.14 -33.49 69.00
C ARG A 1233 42.97 -34.46 68.91
N ARG A 1234 42.16 -34.44 67.83
CA ARG A 1234 41.12 -35.45 67.58
C ARG A 1234 41.69 -36.86 67.35
N THR A 1235 42.82 -37.02 66.66
CA THR A 1235 43.45 -38.35 66.50
C THR A 1235 44.07 -38.87 67.80
N ALA A 1236 44.62 -37.98 68.62
CA ALA A 1236 45.10 -38.34 69.97
C ALA A 1236 43.93 -38.73 70.90
N GLN A 1237 42.77 -38.08 70.76
CA GLN A 1237 41.56 -38.37 71.54
C GLN A 1237 40.88 -39.68 71.08
N ILE A 1238 40.83 -39.96 69.77
CA ILE A 1238 40.38 -41.26 69.22
C ILE A 1238 41.30 -42.42 69.65
N HIS A 1239 42.60 -42.18 69.86
CA HIS A 1239 43.52 -43.18 70.43
C HIS A 1239 43.39 -43.36 71.95
N GLN A 1240 42.81 -42.40 72.68
CA GLN A 1240 42.47 -42.54 74.11
C GLN A 1240 41.09 -43.17 74.33
N ASP A 1241 40.15 -42.99 73.40
CA ASP A 1241 38.81 -43.60 73.47
C ASP A 1241 38.79 -45.05 72.93
N ALA A 1242 39.90 -45.54 72.34
CA ALA A 1242 40.07 -46.91 71.84
C ALA A 1242 40.98 -47.80 72.71
N SER A 1243 41.41 -47.30 73.88
CA SER A 1243 42.06 -48.05 74.97
C SER A 1243 41.11 -48.15 76.15
#